data_AF-A0A7J4M4Q1-F1
#
_entry.id   AF-A0A7J4M4Q1-F1
#
_cell.length_a   1.000
_cell.length_b   1.000
_cell.length_c   1.000
_cell.angle_alpha   90.00
_cell.angle_beta   90.00
_cell.angle_gamma   90.00
#
_symmetry.space_group_name_H-M   'P 1'
#
loop_
_entity.id
_entity.type
_entity.pdbx_description
1 polymer ?
#
loop_
_entity_poly.entity_id
_entity_poly.type
_entity_poly.pdbx_seq_one_letter_code
_entity_poly.pdbx_strand_id
1 'polypeptide(L)'
;MGKNRPKGFWKDRENIMGELERVIQNLEHFPSHLELRKEKEWAILQGIRNYHGGRLLSFRDEMGYPPRDDKPAGFWLDFDNLDTELAQVITDLGHFPTITELGEIGKSSIINSIAYHGGVDEVKKKLGYETDNPYTRRREERIESLESKLDEPLETFLRREYEENHRAISNISAELESGEKSVSDWLKDFGIHVRTISEARRPKDFINPTKEELERMYVAEGKSSIKIGDELGVSNHHITRLMKEYGIPLRDPSHRASRSAESRIPTKEELDMKYIGEHKSKKELADEYKVTPTTIGDYLKKYGIPIRSASEQRLPAGFVEPSREQLNEWYNQEGKDSDAIAAMLGITRYKVKSLLQEKGVKKRRPSKFDPGKQQLEQWYLSDMISMNEIAERLGTVPQNVRPLLLRYDIQIRSIAETKLKGKERPSDEQLRTWYVAEGKTTTEISGIVGVADITISYWLVDAGVELRDKRGMYDNKSVREKAFAGILEITGKEPKMISTTDFQRKNKDGIGLSGLLGWYRRNYNVKAGTARDILLEDLLEIPIGESVFHNRTPLVRRKQLKEWDKYKAEIEKMFTDHPEIKMIFPSSTWLGENGYTYLEVYSKFHGGMNEVREKLGQSVLRRDSDSLRDFEYIRQELDIAIKNNPELNGNFPTTTWLYDHDFSYLANAAQRYHGGILSVKERMGYGKIKTESQLVDFLQENKEAGAIGDLAGITERTGDIADLLARLWPSRFPSAVQLSRSLPGAIKRIGHSLQPFSMDKARGFYDDVYAIPTEVKYVLDDIIYTIATDQYQLSFNKNPEGTLEELEKFASEKNGVSKLAQRVLDYYEQVYEFAIPGHGGLKEEI
;
A
#
# COMPACT_ATOMS: atom_id res chain seq x y z
N MET A 1 -10.12 32.87 14.11
CA MET A 1 -11.31 33.46 13.46
C MET A 1 -10.89 34.05 12.12
N GLY A 2 -11.23 33.43 11.00
CA GLY A 2 -10.90 33.97 9.67
C GLY A 2 -11.89 35.07 9.29
N LYS A 3 -11.42 36.31 9.11
CA LYS A 3 -12.25 37.42 8.65
C LYS A 3 -12.69 37.13 7.21
N ASN A 4 -13.94 36.74 7.00
CA ASN A 4 -14.52 36.61 5.66
C ASN A 4 -14.54 37.99 5.00
N ARG A 5 -13.56 38.25 4.12
CA ARG A 5 -13.55 39.43 3.26
C ARG A 5 -14.65 39.29 2.18
N PRO A 6 -15.27 40.39 1.75
CA PRO A 6 -16.37 40.35 0.78
C PRO A 6 -15.94 39.69 -0.54
N LYS A 7 -16.91 39.08 -1.22
CA LYS A 7 -16.67 38.35 -2.48
C LYS A 7 -16.07 39.29 -3.53
N GLY A 8 -14.86 38.98 -3.98
CA GLY A 8 -14.13 39.80 -4.96
C GLY A 8 -13.01 40.68 -4.38
N PHE A 9 -12.85 40.76 -3.06
CA PHE A 9 -11.82 41.57 -2.39
C PHE A 9 -10.41 41.33 -2.95
N TRP A 10 -10.02 40.07 -3.11
CA TRP A 10 -8.69 39.65 -3.59
C TRP A 10 -8.44 39.84 -5.08
N LYS A 11 -9.48 40.20 -5.86
CA LYS A 11 -9.32 40.52 -7.30
C LYS A 11 -8.69 41.89 -7.50
N ASP A 12 -8.85 42.78 -6.53
CA ASP A 12 -8.27 44.11 -6.56
C ASP A 12 -6.82 44.05 -6.07
N ARG A 13 -5.91 44.62 -6.86
CA ARG A 13 -4.47 44.61 -6.60
C ARG A 13 -4.11 45.51 -5.42
N GLU A 14 -4.82 46.62 -5.25
CA GLU A 14 -4.64 47.56 -4.13
C GLU A 14 -4.99 46.92 -2.79
N ASN A 15 -6.01 46.06 -2.75
CA ASN A 15 -6.37 45.33 -1.53
C ASN A 15 -5.30 44.31 -1.11
N ILE A 16 -4.55 43.74 -2.07
CA ILE A 16 -3.42 42.87 -1.76
C ILE A 16 -2.24 43.67 -1.24
N MET A 17 -1.94 44.81 -1.87
CA MET A 17 -0.89 45.71 -1.41
C MET A 17 -1.17 46.19 0.02
N GLY A 18 -2.39 46.61 0.34
CA GLY A 18 -2.75 47.04 1.70
C GLY A 18 -2.66 45.92 2.75
N GLU A 19 -2.94 44.67 2.39
CA GLU A 19 -2.73 43.54 3.31
C GLU A 19 -1.24 43.17 3.44
N LEU A 20 -0.45 43.28 2.36
CA LEU A 20 1.01 43.12 2.43
C LEU A 20 1.66 44.20 3.28
N GLU A 21 1.22 45.46 3.17
CA GLU A 21 1.68 46.56 4.04
C GLU A 21 1.45 46.26 5.52
N ARG A 22 0.28 45.71 5.87
CA ARG A 22 0.01 45.29 7.25
C ARG A 22 0.99 44.22 7.74
N VAL A 23 1.32 43.25 6.90
CA VAL A 23 2.29 42.20 7.27
C VAL A 23 3.69 42.76 7.37
N ILE A 24 4.08 43.63 6.45
CA ILE A 24 5.35 44.34 6.45
C ILE A 24 5.51 45.17 7.73
N GLN A 25 4.45 45.87 8.17
CA GLN A 25 4.45 46.61 9.45
C GLN A 25 4.73 45.69 10.66
N ASN A 26 4.34 44.42 10.58
CA ASN A 26 4.59 43.46 11.66
C ASN A 26 5.99 42.83 11.59
N LEU A 27 6.56 42.67 10.38
CA LEU A 27 7.83 41.97 10.16
C LEU A 27 9.03 42.91 9.95
N GLU A 28 8.79 44.20 9.73
CA GLU A 28 9.79 45.23 9.42
C GLU A 28 10.61 44.98 8.13
N HIS A 29 10.23 43.98 7.32
CA HIS A 29 10.82 43.71 6.01
C HIS A 29 9.78 43.09 5.06
N PHE A 30 10.08 43.07 3.76
CA PHE A 30 9.18 42.47 2.78
C PHE A 30 9.15 40.94 2.94
N PRO A 31 7.98 40.35 3.21
CA PRO A 31 7.87 38.96 3.66
C PRO A 31 8.22 37.95 2.57
N SER A 32 8.83 36.84 2.99
CA SER A 32 8.99 35.64 2.18
C SER A 32 7.70 34.80 2.13
N HIS A 33 7.64 33.84 1.19
CA HIS A 33 6.57 32.85 1.13
C HIS A 33 6.39 32.05 2.43
N LEU A 34 7.49 31.82 3.18
CA LEU A 34 7.46 31.06 4.41
C LEU A 34 6.87 31.88 5.57
N GLU A 35 7.16 33.18 5.62
CA GLU A 35 6.68 34.09 6.67
C GLU A 35 5.19 34.36 6.54
N LEU A 36 4.66 34.60 5.33
CA LEU A 36 3.21 34.73 5.10
C LEU A 36 2.42 33.48 5.52
N ARG A 37 3.04 32.30 5.44
CA ARG A 37 2.44 31.04 5.89
C ARG A 37 2.48 30.89 7.40
N LYS A 38 3.57 31.32 8.06
CA LYS A 38 3.72 31.30 9.53
C LYS A 38 2.76 32.27 10.22
N GLU A 39 2.56 33.46 9.66
CA GLU A 39 1.63 34.48 10.17
C GLU A 39 0.14 34.15 9.94
N LYS A 40 -0.17 32.97 9.38
CA LYS A 40 -1.54 32.53 9.01
C LYS A 40 -2.22 33.45 7.99
N GLU A 41 -1.45 34.26 7.26
CA GLU A 41 -1.93 35.19 6.23
C GLU A 41 -1.99 34.51 4.84
N TRP A 42 -2.38 33.23 4.82
CA TRP A 42 -2.49 32.39 3.62
C TRP A 42 -3.42 32.99 2.56
N ALA A 43 -4.39 33.81 2.98
CA ALA A 43 -5.34 34.44 2.08
C ALA A 43 -4.67 35.43 1.10
N ILE A 44 -3.57 36.09 1.50
CA ILE A 44 -2.81 37.00 0.63
C ILE A 44 -2.16 36.22 -0.51
N LEU A 45 -1.49 35.11 -0.19
CA LEU A 45 -0.85 34.23 -1.17
C LEU A 45 -1.87 33.64 -2.14
N GLN A 46 -3.05 33.24 -1.64
CA GLN A 46 -4.15 32.77 -2.48
C GLN A 46 -4.70 33.87 -3.39
N GLY A 47 -4.80 35.11 -2.90
CA GLY A 47 -5.18 36.27 -3.72
C GLY A 47 -4.21 36.50 -4.88
N ILE A 48 -2.90 36.53 -4.57
CA ILE A 48 -1.83 36.73 -5.57
C ILE A 48 -1.84 35.59 -6.61
N ARG A 49 -1.96 34.34 -6.16
CA ARG A 49 -1.98 33.17 -7.05
C ARG A 49 -3.20 33.16 -7.98
N ASN A 50 -4.38 33.37 -7.42
CA ASN A 50 -5.62 33.16 -8.16
C ASN A 50 -6.00 34.34 -9.06
N TYR A 51 -5.48 35.54 -8.79
CA TYR A 51 -5.89 36.76 -9.50
C TYR A 51 -4.74 37.59 -10.09
N HIS A 52 -3.50 37.40 -9.66
CA HIS A 52 -2.36 38.27 -10.05
C HIS A 52 -1.12 37.48 -10.52
N GLY A 53 -1.29 36.26 -11.04
CA GLY A 53 -0.23 35.49 -11.69
C GLY A 53 0.82 34.88 -10.75
N GLY A 54 0.59 34.86 -9.44
CA GLY A 54 1.38 34.07 -8.48
C GLY A 54 2.75 34.61 -8.10
N ARG A 55 3.18 35.76 -8.63
CA ARG A 55 4.53 36.29 -8.40
C ARG A 55 4.56 37.29 -7.23
N LEU A 56 4.85 36.83 -6.03
CA LEU A 56 5.05 37.68 -4.84
C LEU A 56 6.15 38.75 -5.07
N LEU A 57 7.20 38.41 -5.84
CA LEU A 57 8.28 39.33 -6.20
C LEU A 57 7.80 40.54 -7.02
N SER A 58 6.75 40.40 -7.83
CA SER A 58 6.22 41.54 -8.58
C SER A 58 5.61 42.62 -7.69
N PHE A 59 5.08 42.24 -6.53
CA PHE A 59 4.61 43.17 -5.50
C PHE A 59 5.79 43.77 -4.71
N ARG A 60 6.93 43.06 -4.59
CA ARG A 60 8.16 43.58 -3.97
C ARG A 60 8.72 44.76 -4.77
N ASP A 61 8.80 44.59 -6.08
CA ASP A 61 9.29 45.62 -7.00
C ASP A 61 8.34 46.84 -7.02
N GLU A 62 7.03 46.60 -7.08
CA GLU A 62 5.99 47.62 -7.07
C GLU A 62 5.94 48.42 -5.75
N MET A 63 6.25 47.78 -4.63
CA MET A 63 6.35 48.40 -3.31
C MET A 63 7.74 48.99 -3.02
N GLY A 64 8.67 48.96 -3.98
CA GLY A 64 9.97 49.65 -3.90
C GLY A 64 11.04 48.99 -3.04
N TYR A 65 10.98 47.68 -2.80
CA TYR A 65 12.00 46.95 -2.03
C TYR A 65 13.16 46.45 -2.91
N PRO A 66 14.41 46.39 -2.40
CA PRO A 66 15.58 46.01 -3.19
C PRO A 66 15.55 44.53 -3.66
N PRO A 67 16.12 44.19 -4.84
CA PRO A 67 16.27 42.82 -5.34
C PRO A 67 17.19 41.94 -4.46
N ARG A 68 17.15 40.60 -4.63
CA ARG A 68 18.10 39.66 -3.99
C ARG A 68 19.45 39.64 -4.72
N ASP A 69 20.53 39.30 -4.01
CA ASP A 69 21.94 39.39 -4.45
C ASP A 69 22.33 38.48 -5.63
N ASP A 70 21.94 38.84 -6.85
CA ASP A 70 22.38 38.13 -8.06
C ASP A 70 23.62 38.81 -8.67
N LYS A 71 24.81 38.28 -8.34
CA LYS A 71 26.10 38.64 -8.97
C LYS A 71 26.09 38.27 -10.48
N PRO A 72 26.85 38.98 -11.33
CA PRO A 72 26.83 38.76 -12.79
C PRO A 72 27.22 37.33 -13.20
N ALA A 73 26.69 36.88 -14.34
CA ALA A 73 26.94 35.56 -14.88
C ALA A 73 28.45 35.33 -15.11
N GLY A 74 28.96 34.20 -14.60
CA GLY A 74 30.38 33.83 -14.67
C GLY A 74 31.23 34.23 -13.46
N PHE A 75 30.72 35.08 -12.56
CA PHE A 75 31.43 35.51 -11.34
C PHE A 75 31.93 34.33 -10.48
N TRP A 76 31.09 33.31 -10.30
CA TRP A 76 31.37 32.13 -9.46
C TRP A 76 32.23 31.04 -10.14
N LEU A 77 32.53 31.17 -11.43
CA LEU A 77 33.42 30.26 -12.15
C LEU A 77 34.90 30.62 -11.93
N ASP A 78 35.17 31.85 -11.49
CA ASP A 78 36.50 32.31 -11.11
C ASP A 78 36.79 31.89 -9.66
N PHE A 79 37.94 31.24 -9.45
CA PHE A 79 38.34 30.78 -8.12
C PHE A 79 38.71 31.95 -7.20
N ASP A 80 39.25 33.05 -7.73
CA ASP A 80 39.66 34.20 -6.91
C ASP A 80 38.44 34.93 -6.31
N ASN A 81 37.33 34.93 -7.04
CA ASN A 81 36.04 35.45 -6.55
C ASN A 81 35.43 34.53 -5.49
N LEU A 82 35.53 33.19 -5.68
CA LEU A 82 35.12 32.23 -4.65
C LEU A 82 35.98 32.38 -3.39
N ASP A 83 37.29 32.47 -3.53
CA ASP A 83 38.23 32.65 -2.41
C ASP A 83 37.89 33.91 -1.62
N THR A 84 37.68 35.06 -2.29
CA THR A 84 37.33 36.32 -1.62
C THR A 84 36.03 36.22 -0.82
N GLU A 85 34.97 35.68 -1.42
CA GLU A 85 33.66 35.55 -0.75
C GLU A 85 33.67 34.49 0.34
N LEU A 86 34.40 33.39 0.14
CA LEU A 86 34.53 32.31 1.11
C LEU A 86 35.44 32.71 2.28
N ALA A 87 36.49 33.51 2.04
CA ALA A 87 37.37 34.05 3.08
C ALA A 87 36.62 34.99 4.03
N GLN A 88 35.68 35.79 3.52
CA GLN A 88 34.81 36.61 4.37
C GLN A 88 33.95 35.73 5.26
N VAL A 89 33.35 34.66 4.72
CA VAL A 89 32.54 33.72 5.50
C VAL A 89 33.38 32.96 6.54
N ILE A 90 34.59 32.54 6.19
CA ILE A 90 35.53 31.90 7.11
C ILE A 90 35.89 32.85 8.25
N THR A 91 36.09 34.13 7.94
CA THR A 91 36.38 35.16 8.94
C THR A 91 35.19 35.36 9.89
N ASP A 92 33.97 35.40 9.34
CA ASP A 92 32.75 35.61 10.12
C ASP A 92 32.42 34.41 11.02
N LEU A 93 32.76 33.18 10.60
CA LEU A 93 32.49 31.94 11.35
C LEU A 93 33.65 31.48 12.23
N GLY A 94 34.88 31.86 11.90
CA GLY A 94 36.11 31.43 12.60
C GLY A 94 36.63 30.05 12.19
N HIS A 95 35.98 29.36 11.26
CA HIS A 95 36.40 28.06 10.71
C HIS A 95 35.96 27.90 9.25
N PHE A 96 36.46 26.86 8.58
CA PHE A 96 36.05 26.54 7.22
C PHE A 96 34.58 26.07 7.20
N PRO A 97 33.67 26.79 6.52
CA PRO A 97 32.24 26.53 6.63
C PRO A 97 31.84 25.18 6.03
N THR A 98 30.88 24.52 6.68
CA THR A 98 30.16 23.37 6.13
C THR A 98 29.09 23.81 5.13
N ILE A 99 28.64 22.88 4.28
CA ILE A 99 27.55 23.13 3.32
C ILE A 99 26.26 23.59 4.05
N THR A 100 26.00 23.04 5.23
CA THR A 100 24.84 23.39 6.05
C THR A 100 24.92 24.83 6.55
N GLU A 101 26.06 25.23 7.11
CA GLU A 101 26.28 26.61 7.61
C GLU A 101 26.12 27.63 6.49
N LEU A 102 26.67 27.36 5.29
CA LEU A 102 26.47 28.21 4.10
C LEU A 102 24.99 28.34 3.72
N GLY A 103 24.20 27.28 3.92
CA GLY A 103 22.76 27.28 3.65
C GLY A 103 21.97 28.12 4.65
N GLU A 104 22.31 28.02 5.94
CA GLU A 104 21.64 28.74 7.02
C GLU A 104 21.86 30.25 6.96
N ILE A 105 23.06 30.69 6.56
CA ILE A 105 23.37 32.11 6.35
C ILE A 105 22.93 32.63 4.96
N GLY A 106 22.21 31.82 4.18
CA GLY A 106 21.66 32.21 2.88
C GLY A 106 22.71 32.37 1.77
N LYS A 107 23.92 31.83 1.94
CA LYS A 107 25.04 31.88 0.97
C LYS A 107 25.03 30.68 0.01
N SER A 108 23.86 30.32 -0.51
CA SER A 108 23.69 29.15 -1.40
C SER A 108 24.50 29.23 -2.71
N SER A 109 24.85 30.44 -3.17
CA SER A 109 25.69 30.65 -4.36
C SER A 109 27.13 30.16 -4.15
N ILE A 110 27.66 30.24 -2.92
CA ILE A 110 28.99 29.74 -2.57
C ILE A 110 29.02 28.21 -2.60
N ILE A 111 27.95 27.54 -2.14
CA ILE A 111 27.82 26.07 -2.17
C ILE A 111 27.98 25.55 -3.61
N ASN A 112 27.25 26.17 -4.54
CA ASN A 112 27.32 25.80 -5.96
C ASN A 112 28.71 26.05 -6.54
N SER A 113 29.36 27.16 -6.17
CA SER A 113 30.71 27.48 -6.63
C SER A 113 31.76 26.48 -6.11
N ILE A 114 31.69 26.05 -4.85
CA ILE A 114 32.58 25.00 -4.30
C ILE A 114 32.46 23.70 -5.10
N ALA A 115 31.24 23.31 -5.49
CA ALA A 115 31.02 22.12 -6.32
C ALA A 115 31.67 22.26 -7.71
N TYR A 116 31.60 23.44 -8.34
CA TYR A 116 32.26 23.71 -9.62
C TYR A 116 33.79 23.59 -9.55
N HIS A 117 34.40 23.85 -8.39
CA HIS A 117 35.86 23.88 -8.22
C HIS A 117 36.50 22.58 -7.73
N GLY A 118 35.75 21.47 -7.75
CA GLY A 118 36.25 20.13 -7.39
C GLY A 118 35.77 19.63 -6.03
N GLY A 119 34.84 20.34 -5.39
CA GLY A 119 34.31 19.96 -4.08
C GLY A 119 35.17 20.44 -2.91
N VAL A 120 34.68 20.18 -1.70
CA VAL A 120 35.21 20.77 -0.45
C VAL A 120 36.69 20.44 -0.22
N ASP A 121 37.11 19.19 -0.45
CA ASP A 121 38.50 18.76 -0.19
C ASP A 121 39.48 19.38 -1.18
N GLU A 122 39.11 19.52 -2.45
CA GLU A 122 39.95 20.14 -3.47
C GLU A 122 40.04 21.66 -3.26
N VAL A 123 38.94 22.30 -2.85
CA VAL A 123 38.93 23.72 -2.46
C VAL A 123 39.76 23.95 -1.19
N LYS A 124 39.65 23.08 -0.17
CA LYS A 124 40.50 23.12 1.03
C LYS A 124 41.98 23.01 0.70
N LYS A 125 42.34 22.08 -0.18
CA LYS A 125 43.71 21.89 -0.65
C LYS A 125 44.23 23.10 -1.41
N LYS A 126 43.42 23.69 -2.30
CA LYS A 126 43.75 24.94 -3.03
C LYS A 126 43.93 26.13 -2.08
N LEU A 127 43.21 26.15 -0.96
CA LEU A 127 43.28 27.17 0.08
C LEU A 127 44.32 26.86 1.19
N GLY A 128 45.08 25.76 1.07
CA GLY A 128 46.17 25.43 1.99
C GLY A 128 45.77 24.77 3.32
N TYR A 129 44.58 24.16 3.41
CA TYR A 129 44.14 23.39 4.59
C TYR A 129 44.59 21.91 4.47
N GLU A 130 45.20 21.34 5.52
CA GLU A 130 45.61 19.92 5.57
C GLU A 130 44.42 18.95 5.80
N THR A 131 44.48 17.77 5.17
CA THR A 131 43.48 16.69 5.30
C THR A 131 44.11 15.44 5.93
N ASP A 132 43.86 15.15 7.22
CA ASP A 132 44.24 13.87 7.85
C ASP A 132 43.13 12.83 7.61
N ASN A 133 43.38 11.84 6.74
CA ASN A 133 42.41 10.78 6.42
C ASN A 133 42.80 9.45 7.12
N PRO A 134 42.06 9.03 8.17
CA PRO A 134 42.37 7.83 8.97
C PRO A 134 42.15 6.49 8.25
N TYR A 135 41.68 6.48 7.00
CA TYR A 135 41.52 5.25 6.20
C TYR A 135 42.82 4.76 5.56
N THR A 136 43.70 5.67 5.12
CA THR A 136 44.92 5.31 4.38
C THR A 136 45.96 4.66 5.29
N ARG A 137 46.15 5.20 6.51
CA ARG A 137 47.13 4.73 7.51
C ARG A 137 46.88 3.26 7.93
N ARG A 138 45.63 2.90 8.22
CA ARG A 138 45.25 1.54 8.66
C ARG A 138 45.46 0.46 7.60
N ARG A 139 45.56 0.85 6.32
CA ARG A 139 45.72 -0.07 5.19
C ARG A 139 47.17 -0.49 5.00
N GLU A 140 48.10 0.44 5.16
CA GLU A 140 49.55 0.23 5.02
C GLU A 140 50.08 -0.66 6.16
N GLU A 141 49.67 -0.38 7.40
CA GLU A 141 49.99 -1.18 8.60
C GLU A 141 49.59 -2.67 8.44
N ARG A 142 48.53 -2.94 7.68
CA ARG A 142 48.01 -4.30 7.47
C ARG A 142 48.82 -5.09 6.44
N ILE A 143 49.36 -4.44 5.41
CA ILE A 143 50.23 -5.10 4.43
C ILE A 143 51.54 -5.50 5.11
N GLU A 144 52.14 -4.58 5.87
CA GLU A 144 53.39 -4.83 6.62
C GLU A 144 53.24 -5.99 7.61
N SER A 145 52.10 -6.08 8.32
CA SER A 145 51.80 -7.22 9.19
C SER A 145 51.68 -8.55 8.46
N LEU A 146 51.21 -8.58 7.21
CA LEU A 146 51.08 -9.81 6.42
C LEU A 146 52.40 -10.26 5.84
N GLU A 147 53.22 -9.32 5.35
CA GLU A 147 54.57 -9.61 4.84
C GLU A 147 55.46 -10.20 5.93
N SER A 148 55.36 -9.68 7.16
CA SER A 148 56.04 -10.28 8.31
C SER A 148 55.55 -11.69 8.67
N LYS A 149 54.28 -12.05 8.38
CA LYS A 149 53.75 -13.40 8.62
C LYS A 149 54.14 -14.39 7.54
N LEU A 150 54.24 -13.93 6.28
CA LEU A 150 54.58 -14.74 5.12
C LEU A 150 56.09 -14.98 4.97
N ASP A 151 56.92 -14.13 5.61
CA ASP A 151 58.37 -14.07 5.41
C ASP A 151 58.76 -13.83 3.93
N GLU A 152 57.85 -13.22 3.17
CA GLU A 152 58.04 -12.77 1.80
C GLU A 152 57.11 -11.58 1.49
N PRO A 153 57.44 -10.73 0.49
CA PRO A 153 56.55 -9.65 0.06
C PRO A 153 55.19 -10.17 -0.40
N LEU A 154 54.12 -9.45 -0.06
CA LEU A 154 52.75 -9.89 -0.33
C LEU A 154 52.47 -9.98 -1.83
N GLU A 155 53.08 -9.09 -2.61
CA GLU A 155 53.03 -9.15 -4.08
C GLU A 155 53.58 -10.47 -4.63
N THR A 156 54.76 -10.89 -4.14
CA THR A 156 55.44 -12.13 -4.59
C THR A 156 54.58 -13.35 -4.30
N PHE A 157 54.03 -13.43 -3.08
CA PHE A 157 53.09 -14.48 -2.68
C PHE A 157 51.86 -14.51 -3.60
N LEU A 158 51.23 -13.35 -3.85
CA LEU A 158 50.03 -13.26 -4.67
C LEU A 158 50.27 -13.67 -6.13
N ARG A 159 51.41 -13.30 -6.74
CA ARG A 159 51.75 -13.75 -8.10
C ARG A 159 51.88 -15.27 -8.19
N ARG A 160 52.66 -15.88 -7.29
CA ARG A 160 52.83 -17.33 -7.24
C ARG A 160 51.51 -18.05 -7.02
N GLU A 161 50.73 -17.64 -6.02
CA GLU A 161 49.53 -18.39 -5.63
C GLU A 161 48.34 -18.15 -6.57
N TYR A 162 48.16 -16.93 -7.07
CA TYR A 162 47.01 -16.55 -7.88
C TYR A 162 47.21 -16.73 -9.39
N GLU A 163 48.38 -16.36 -9.89
CA GLU A 163 48.69 -16.35 -11.33
C GLU A 163 49.28 -17.69 -11.76
N GLU A 164 50.31 -18.18 -11.06
CA GLU A 164 51.02 -19.43 -11.42
C GLU A 164 50.27 -20.68 -10.92
N ASN A 165 49.89 -20.73 -9.64
CA ASN A 165 49.19 -21.86 -9.03
C ASN A 165 47.66 -21.83 -9.27
N HIS A 166 47.17 -20.77 -9.92
CA HIS A 166 45.76 -20.57 -10.27
C HIS A 166 44.76 -20.71 -9.10
N ARG A 167 45.19 -20.52 -7.85
CA ARG A 167 44.31 -20.68 -6.69
C ARG A 167 43.22 -19.61 -6.68
N ALA A 168 42.03 -19.99 -6.23
CA ALA A 168 40.92 -19.04 -6.11
C ALA A 168 41.25 -17.96 -5.06
N ILE A 169 40.75 -16.73 -5.30
CA ILE A 169 40.89 -15.61 -4.34
C ILE A 169 40.40 -16.03 -2.95
N SER A 170 39.32 -16.82 -2.87
CA SER A 170 38.77 -17.37 -1.63
C SER A 170 39.75 -18.24 -0.84
N ASN A 171 40.62 -18.98 -1.52
CA ASN A 171 41.59 -19.86 -0.87
C ASN A 171 42.79 -19.06 -0.37
N ILE A 172 43.22 -18.07 -1.16
CA ILE A 172 44.30 -17.15 -0.81
C ILE A 172 43.86 -16.25 0.35
N SER A 173 42.63 -15.75 0.32
CA SER A 173 42.07 -14.90 1.38
C SER A 173 41.93 -15.65 2.70
N ALA A 174 41.54 -16.92 2.67
CA ALA A 174 41.46 -17.76 3.85
C ALA A 174 42.84 -17.98 4.50
N GLU A 175 43.88 -18.20 3.69
CA GLU A 175 45.26 -18.37 4.17
C GLU A 175 45.85 -17.07 4.72
N LEU A 176 45.55 -15.93 4.10
CA LEU A 176 45.95 -14.61 4.57
C LEU A 176 45.08 -14.05 5.70
N GLU A 177 44.11 -14.83 6.20
CA GLU A 177 43.10 -14.41 7.19
C GLU A 177 42.44 -13.06 6.84
N SER A 178 42.27 -12.79 5.55
CA SER A 178 41.86 -11.50 5.00
C SER A 178 40.61 -11.63 4.15
N GLY A 179 39.97 -10.50 3.84
CA GLY A 179 38.78 -10.49 2.97
C GLY A 179 39.15 -10.75 1.51
N GLU A 180 38.29 -11.44 0.75
CA GLU A 180 38.47 -11.63 -0.70
C GLU A 180 38.59 -10.29 -1.44
N LYS A 181 37.85 -9.26 -0.99
CA LYS A 181 37.95 -7.90 -1.52
C LYS A 181 39.34 -7.28 -1.28
N SER A 182 39.94 -7.51 -0.11
CA SER A 182 41.29 -7.03 0.20
C SER A 182 42.31 -7.65 -0.74
N VAL A 183 42.24 -8.97 -0.96
CA VAL A 183 43.09 -9.68 -1.92
C VAL A 183 42.86 -9.15 -3.35
N SER A 184 41.61 -8.91 -3.74
CA SER A 184 41.30 -8.32 -5.05
C SER A 184 41.84 -6.91 -5.23
N ASP A 185 41.87 -6.10 -4.16
CA ASP A 185 42.41 -4.74 -4.21
C ASP A 185 43.94 -4.76 -4.24
N TRP A 186 44.58 -5.65 -3.48
CA TRP A 186 46.02 -5.85 -3.55
C TRP A 186 46.46 -6.35 -4.93
N LEU A 187 45.73 -7.29 -5.53
CA LEU A 187 45.99 -7.74 -6.91
C LEU A 187 45.93 -6.55 -7.89
N LYS A 188 44.96 -5.63 -7.75
CA LYS A 188 44.87 -4.43 -8.61
C LYS A 188 46.02 -3.46 -8.37
N ASP A 189 46.34 -3.20 -7.11
CA ASP A 189 47.41 -2.27 -6.72
C ASP A 189 48.78 -2.75 -7.21
N PHE A 190 49.03 -4.06 -7.15
CA PHE A 190 50.23 -4.69 -7.70
C PHE A 190 50.17 -4.94 -9.22
N GLY A 191 49.09 -4.50 -9.89
CA GLY A 191 48.92 -4.64 -11.34
C GLY A 191 48.74 -6.09 -11.83
N ILE A 192 48.27 -6.99 -10.98
CA ILE A 192 47.95 -8.39 -11.31
C ILE A 192 46.50 -8.49 -11.83
N HIS A 193 46.31 -9.12 -12.99
CA HIS A 193 45.00 -9.21 -13.64
C HIS A 193 44.02 -10.09 -12.85
N VAL A 194 42.89 -9.51 -12.42
CA VAL A 194 41.84 -10.22 -11.68
C VAL A 194 40.93 -11.01 -12.63
N ARG A 195 40.98 -12.34 -12.57
CA ARG A 195 40.14 -13.29 -13.32
C ARG A 195 38.65 -13.06 -13.08
N THR A 196 37.86 -13.12 -14.15
CA THR A 196 36.40 -13.04 -14.11
C THR A 196 35.75 -14.35 -13.62
N ILE A 197 34.48 -14.29 -13.18
CA ILE A 197 33.71 -15.47 -12.75
C ILE A 197 33.62 -16.53 -13.87
N SER A 198 33.55 -16.10 -15.12
CA SER A 198 33.50 -16.98 -16.28
C SER A 198 34.85 -17.63 -16.61
N GLU A 199 35.97 -17.02 -16.21
CA GLU A 199 37.32 -17.60 -16.31
C GLU A 199 37.60 -18.55 -15.15
N ALA A 200 37.12 -18.22 -13.95
CA ALA A 200 37.23 -19.08 -12.77
C ALA A 200 36.37 -20.36 -12.83
N ARG A 201 35.30 -20.38 -13.66
CA ARG A 201 34.36 -21.51 -13.80
C ARG A 201 34.72 -22.50 -14.92
N ARG A 202 35.82 -22.29 -15.64
CA ARG A 202 36.21 -23.18 -16.75
C ARG A 202 36.78 -24.49 -16.21
N PRO A 203 36.53 -25.64 -16.87
CA PRO A 203 37.28 -26.86 -16.60
C PRO A 203 38.78 -26.59 -16.76
N LYS A 204 39.59 -27.22 -15.90
CA LYS A 204 41.05 -26.99 -15.77
C LYS A 204 41.83 -27.06 -17.10
N ASP A 205 41.31 -27.82 -18.07
CA ASP A 205 41.95 -28.12 -19.36
C ASP A 205 41.14 -27.64 -20.59
N PHE A 206 40.16 -26.74 -20.43
CA PHE A 206 39.32 -26.28 -21.54
C PHE A 206 40.10 -25.34 -22.49
N ILE A 207 40.37 -25.82 -23.70
CA ILE A 207 40.94 -25.05 -24.81
C ILE A 207 39.78 -24.53 -25.69
N ASN A 208 39.79 -23.24 -26.02
CA ASN A 208 38.81 -22.70 -26.97
C ASN A 208 38.92 -23.42 -28.32
N PRO A 209 37.79 -23.71 -29.00
CA PRO A 209 37.85 -24.23 -30.36
C PRO A 209 38.58 -23.23 -31.26
N THR A 210 39.37 -23.76 -32.20
CA THR A 210 39.99 -22.94 -33.25
C THR A 210 38.92 -22.28 -34.13
N LYS A 211 39.31 -21.23 -34.85
CA LYS A 211 38.41 -20.56 -35.79
C LYS A 211 37.82 -21.54 -36.81
N GLU A 212 38.66 -22.43 -37.32
CA GLU A 212 38.33 -23.41 -38.35
C GLU A 212 37.34 -24.47 -37.82
N GLU A 213 37.53 -24.92 -36.59
CA GLU A 213 36.61 -25.87 -35.94
C GLU A 213 35.25 -25.22 -35.66
N LEU A 214 35.25 -23.98 -35.18
CA LEU A 214 34.03 -23.25 -34.88
C LEU A 214 33.26 -22.91 -36.16
N GLU A 215 33.97 -22.53 -37.23
CA GLU A 215 33.39 -22.28 -38.54
C GLU A 215 32.88 -23.56 -39.20
N ARG A 216 33.58 -24.70 -39.06
CA ARG A 216 33.07 -26.00 -39.52
C ARG A 216 31.77 -26.38 -38.81
N MET A 217 31.72 -26.31 -37.49
CA MET A 217 30.52 -26.65 -36.71
C MET A 217 29.35 -25.71 -37.04
N TYR A 218 29.62 -24.41 -37.16
CA TYR A 218 28.58 -23.40 -37.39
C TYR A 218 28.13 -23.30 -38.85
N VAL A 219 29.05 -23.32 -39.81
CA VAL A 219 28.76 -23.09 -41.23
C VAL A 219 28.55 -24.42 -41.96
N ALA A 220 29.51 -25.34 -41.90
CA ALA A 220 29.48 -26.58 -42.68
C ALA A 220 28.51 -27.62 -42.09
N GLU A 221 28.53 -27.84 -40.78
CA GLU A 221 27.65 -28.80 -40.07
C GLU A 221 26.27 -28.19 -39.74
N GLY A 222 26.09 -26.88 -39.95
CA GLY A 222 24.82 -26.21 -39.79
C GLY A 222 24.37 -25.97 -38.34
N LYS A 223 25.18 -26.33 -37.33
CA LYS A 223 24.81 -26.28 -35.91
C LYS A 223 24.55 -24.85 -35.41
N SER A 224 23.66 -24.72 -34.44
CA SER A 224 23.38 -23.42 -33.80
C SER A 224 24.41 -23.13 -32.71
N SER A 225 24.62 -21.84 -32.37
CA SER A 225 25.53 -21.44 -31.29
C SER A 225 25.11 -22.00 -29.92
N ILE A 226 23.82 -22.34 -29.73
CA ILE A 226 23.32 -23.05 -28.55
C ILE A 226 23.87 -24.48 -28.54
N LYS A 227 23.64 -25.23 -29.63
CA LYS A 227 24.06 -26.63 -29.73
C LYS A 227 25.58 -26.79 -29.64
N ILE A 228 26.32 -25.85 -30.24
CA ILE A 228 27.78 -25.80 -30.12
C ILE A 228 28.20 -25.54 -28.67
N GLY A 229 27.50 -24.65 -27.96
CA GLY A 229 27.75 -24.40 -26.54
C GLY A 229 27.51 -25.64 -25.68
N ASP A 230 26.38 -26.32 -25.90
CA ASP A 230 26.04 -27.54 -25.17
C ASP A 230 27.05 -28.68 -25.43
N GLU A 231 27.50 -28.86 -26.69
CA GLU A 231 28.51 -29.86 -27.05
C GLU A 231 29.90 -29.56 -26.46
N LEU A 232 30.24 -28.28 -26.28
CA LEU A 232 31.53 -27.84 -25.75
C LEU A 232 31.51 -27.55 -24.23
N GLY A 233 30.36 -27.74 -23.56
CA GLY A 233 30.23 -27.46 -22.12
C GLY A 233 30.35 -25.98 -21.75
N VAL A 234 30.04 -25.07 -22.68
CA VAL A 234 30.14 -23.62 -22.50
C VAL A 234 28.85 -22.91 -22.88
N SER A 235 28.62 -21.70 -22.33
CA SER A 235 27.41 -20.95 -22.68
C SER A 235 27.38 -20.53 -24.15
N ASN A 236 26.18 -20.45 -24.76
CA ASN A 236 25.97 -19.86 -26.10
C ASN A 236 26.59 -18.46 -26.22
N HIS A 237 26.56 -17.66 -25.15
CA HIS A 237 27.16 -16.33 -25.14
C HIS A 237 28.67 -16.36 -25.38
N HIS A 238 29.38 -17.37 -24.84
CA HIS A 238 30.81 -17.57 -25.11
C HIS A 238 31.07 -17.94 -26.57
N ILE A 239 30.24 -18.81 -27.15
CA ILE A 239 30.32 -19.19 -28.56
C ILE A 239 30.09 -17.98 -29.47
N THR A 240 29.05 -17.20 -29.22
CA THR A 240 28.76 -15.99 -30.00
C THR A 240 29.82 -14.90 -29.84
N ARG A 241 30.47 -14.82 -28.66
CA ARG A 241 31.64 -13.96 -28.44
C ARG A 241 32.85 -14.43 -29.26
N LEU A 242 33.20 -15.72 -29.20
CA LEU A 242 34.29 -16.33 -29.98
C LEU A 242 34.06 -16.16 -31.49
N MET A 243 32.82 -16.34 -31.95
CA MET A 243 32.48 -16.10 -33.36
C MET A 243 32.74 -14.64 -33.77
N LYS A 244 32.40 -13.66 -32.93
CA LYS A 244 32.72 -12.25 -33.20
C LYS A 244 34.23 -11.99 -33.20
N GLU A 245 34.94 -12.57 -32.25
CA GLU A 245 36.41 -12.45 -32.10
C GLU A 245 37.14 -13.05 -33.32
N TYR A 246 36.65 -14.18 -33.84
CA TYR A 246 37.19 -14.84 -35.03
C TYR A 246 36.65 -14.27 -36.35
N GLY A 247 35.71 -13.33 -36.30
CA GLY A 247 35.09 -12.72 -37.49
C GLY A 247 34.13 -13.63 -38.25
N ILE A 248 33.54 -14.64 -37.59
CA ILE A 248 32.53 -15.53 -38.16
C ILE A 248 31.15 -14.83 -38.11
N PRO A 249 30.50 -14.56 -39.25
CA PRO A 249 29.25 -13.80 -39.28
C PRO A 249 28.09 -14.58 -38.64
N LEU A 250 27.31 -13.90 -37.80
CA LEU A 250 26.12 -14.46 -37.17
C LEU A 250 24.95 -14.52 -38.17
N ARG A 251 24.21 -15.63 -38.19
CA ARG A 251 23.00 -15.78 -39.01
C ARG A 251 21.92 -14.75 -38.64
N ASP A 252 21.31 -14.13 -39.64
CA ASP A 252 20.30 -13.07 -39.50
C ASP A 252 19.06 -13.55 -38.70
N PRO A 253 18.57 -12.78 -37.72
CA PRO A 253 17.36 -13.11 -36.94
C PRO A 253 16.11 -13.40 -37.79
N SER A 254 15.99 -12.81 -38.98
CA SER A 254 14.88 -13.02 -39.92
C SER A 254 14.84 -14.43 -40.53
N HIS A 255 15.94 -15.18 -40.47
CA HIS A 255 15.99 -16.59 -40.87
C HIS A 255 15.51 -17.57 -39.79
N ARG A 256 15.15 -17.11 -38.58
CA ARG A 256 14.58 -18.01 -37.54
C ARG A 256 13.22 -18.60 -37.94
N ALA A 257 12.53 -18.00 -38.92
CA ALA A 257 11.24 -18.47 -39.41
C ALA A 257 11.33 -19.54 -40.52
N SER A 258 12.45 -19.67 -41.25
CA SER A 258 12.58 -20.65 -42.36
C SER A 258 13.04 -22.04 -41.87
N ARG A 259 12.43 -22.54 -40.79
CA ARG A 259 12.77 -23.85 -40.22
C ARG A 259 12.17 -25.04 -40.99
N SER A 260 11.40 -24.83 -42.05
CA SER A 260 11.07 -25.87 -43.04
C SER A 260 11.73 -25.55 -44.38
N ALA A 261 12.29 -26.57 -45.04
CA ALA A 261 12.89 -26.47 -46.38
C ALA A 261 11.90 -26.00 -47.48
N GLU A 262 10.62 -25.83 -47.14
CA GLU A 262 9.51 -25.48 -48.03
C GLU A 262 9.01 -24.02 -47.86
N SER A 263 9.56 -23.24 -46.91
CA SER A 263 9.11 -21.87 -46.65
C SER A 263 9.74 -20.87 -47.63
N ARG A 264 8.94 -20.25 -48.51
CA ARG A 264 9.37 -19.21 -49.47
C ARG A 264 9.02 -17.81 -48.98
N ILE A 265 9.94 -16.85 -49.15
CA ILE A 265 9.69 -15.43 -48.90
C ILE A 265 8.79 -14.86 -50.01
N PRO A 266 7.61 -14.30 -49.70
CA PRO A 266 6.75 -13.68 -50.70
C PRO A 266 7.30 -12.32 -51.17
N THR A 267 7.10 -12.02 -52.46
CA THR A 267 7.45 -10.71 -53.04
C THR A 267 6.43 -9.64 -52.65
N LYS A 268 6.79 -8.37 -52.84
CA LYS A 268 5.90 -7.23 -52.55
C LYS A 268 4.65 -7.29 -53.42
N GLU A 269 4.82 -7.56 -54.71
CA GLU A 269 3.75 -7.60 -55.71
C GLU A 269 2.77 -8.74 -55.42
N GLU A 270 3.28 -9.91 -55.01
CA GLU A 270 2.44 -11.04 -54.61
C GLU A 270 1.63 -10.75 -53.34
N LEU A 271 2.23 -10.10 -52.35
CA LEU A 271 1.51 -9.72 -51.14
C LEU A 271 0.51 -8.62 -51.40
N ASP A 272 0.83 -7.63 -52.23
CA ASP A 272 -0.09 -6.53 -52.55
C ASP A 272 -1.32 -7.05 -53.30
N MET A 273 -1.10 -7.84 -54.35
CA MET A 273 -2.18 -8.47 -55.12
C MET A 273 -3.07 -9.37 -54.24
N LYS A 274 -2.47 -10.21 -53.39
CA LYS A 274 -3.25 -11.19 -52.60
C LYS A 274 -3.87 -10.59 -51.33
N TYR A 275 -3.19 -9.65 -50.66
CA TYR A 275 -3.67 -9.05 -49.40
C TYR A 275 -4.64 -7.90 -49.64
N ILE A 276 -4.35 -7.04 -50.63
CA ILE A 276 -5.19 -5.88 -50.98
C ILE A 276 -6.18 -6.25 -52.08
N GLY A 277 -5.73 -6.86 -53.18
CA GLY A 277 -6.58 -7.20 -54.32
C GLY A 277 -7.54 -8.37 -54.06
N GLU A 278 -7.03 -9.51 -53.60
CA GLU A 278 -7.83 -10.72 -53.33
C GLU A 278 -8.39 -10.76 -51.89
N HIS A 279 -8.08 -9.75 -51.07
CA HIS A 279 -8.53 -9.64 -49.67
C HIS A 279 -8.16 -10.81 -48.73
N LYS A 280 -7.15 -11.62 -49.04
CA LYS A 280 -6.70 -12.72 -48.17
C LYS A 280 -6.23 -12.23 -46.81
N SER A 281 -6.59 -12.96 -45.76
CA SER A 281 -6.18 -12.67 -44.39
C SER A 281 -4.70 -13.01 -44.16
N LYS A 282 -4.08 -12.43 -43.11
CA LYS A 282 -2.70 -12.79 -42.72
C LYS A 282 -2.56 -14.28 -42.40
N LYS A 283 -3.64 -14.91 -41.94
CA LYS A 283 -3.67 -16.34 -41.63
C LYS A 283 -3.64 -17.19 -42.90
N GLU A 284 -4.47 -16.86 -43.89
CA GLU A 284 -4.48 -17.57 -45.17
C GLU A 284 -3.16 -17.41 -45.92
N LEU A 285 -2.58 -16.20 -45.90
CA LEU A 285 -1.25 -15.96 -46.46
C LEU A 285 -0.16 -16.72 -45.69
N ALA A 286 -0.27 -16.83 -44.37
CA ALA A 286 0.65 -17.60 -43.54
C ALA A 286 0.59 -19.10 -43.87
N ASP A 287 -0.62 -19.64 -44.03
CA ASP A 287 -0.84 -21.04 -44.40
C ASP A 287 -0.36 -21.33 -45.85
N GLU A 288 -0.50 -20.35 -46.74
CA GLU A 288 -0.06 -20.41 -48.15
C GLU A 288 1.47 -20.36 -48.28
N TYR A 289 2.12 -19.42 -47.59
CA TYR A 289 3.58 -19.26 -47.62
C TYR A 289 4.32 -20.11 -46.58
N LYS A 290 3.58 -20.92 -45.80
CA LYS A 290 4.10 -21.80 -44.73
C LYS A 290 4.93 -21.04 -43.68
N VAL A 291 4.52 -19.82 -43.37
CA VAL A 291 5.12 -18.96 -42.33
C VAL A 291 4.09 -18.64 -41.25
N THR A 292 4.47 -17.94 -40.19
CA THR A 292 3.48 -17.52 -39.17
C THR A 292 2.72 -16.26 -39.61
N PRO A 293 1.47 -16.04 -39.13
CA PRO A 293 0.72 -14.81 -39.39
C PRO A 293 1.45 -13.52 -38.97
N THR A 294 2.30 -13.63 -37.94
CA THR A 294 3.19 -12.55 -37.48
C THR A 294 4.24 -12.22 -38.55
N THR A 295 4.86 -13.25 -39.14
CA THR A 295 5.84 -13.10 -40.23
C THR A 295 5.24 -12.42 -41.46
N ILE A 296 4.00 -12.76 -41.85
CA ILE A 296 3.29 -12.03 -42.91
C ILE A 296 3.06 -10.56 -42.51
N GLY A 297 2.72 -10.31 -41.24
CA GLY A 297 2.61 -8.95 -40.70
C GLY A 297 3.90 -8.15 -40.84
N ASP A 298 5.05 -8.78 -40.60
CA ASP A 298 6.36 -8.15 -40.75
C ASP A 298 6.72 -7.90 -42.22
N TYR A 299 6.36 -8.81 -43.14
CA TYR A 299 6.53 -8.58 -44.58
C TYR A 299 5.67 -7.43 -45.11
N LEU A 300 4.40 -7.34 -44.68
CA LEU A 300 3.53 -6.23 -45.05
C LEU A 300 4.10 -4.88 -44.57
N LYS A 301 4.64 -4.82 -43.34
CA LYS A 301 5.34 -3.63 -42.82
C LYS A 301 6.59 -3.33 -43.63
N LYS A 302 7.43 -4.33 -43.88
CA LYS A 302 8.68 -4.20 -44.65
C LYS A 302 8.45 -3.64 -46.05
N TYR A 303 7.36 -4.06 -46.71
CA TYR A 303 7.02 -3.65 -48.06
C TYR A 303 6.15 -2.39 -48.13
N GLY A 304 5.72 -1.85 -46.99
CA GLY A 304 4.89 -0.65 -46.90
C GLY A 304 3.43 -0.86 -47.33
N ILE A 305 2.91 -2.09 -47.21
CA ILE A 305 1.52 -2.43 -47.57
C ILE A 305 0.62 -2.12 -46.37
N PRO A 306 -0.43 -1.27 -46.51
CA PRO A 306 -1.29 -0.85 -45.39
C PRO A 306 -1.99 -2.04 -44.71
N ILE A 307 -1.85 -2.15 -43.39
CA ILE A 307 -2.46 -3.23 -42.61
C ILE A 307 -3.92 -2.88 -42.30
N ARG A 308 -4.86 -3.73 -42.74
CA ARG A 308 -6.31 -3.58 -42.46
C ARG A 308 -6.59 -3.54 -40.95
N SER A 309 -7.54 -2.71 -40.53
CA SER A 309 -7.96 -2.62 -39.13
C SER A 309 -8.60 -3.93 -38.63
N ALA A 310 -8.62 -4.15 -37.32
CA ALA A 310 -9.23 -5.36 -36.73
C ALA A 310 -10.74 -5.49 -37.03
N SER A 311 -11.43 -4.38 -37.30
CA SER A 311 -12.82 -4.34 -37.76
C SER A 311 -12.99 -4.79 -39.20
N GLU A 312 -12.06 -4.42 -40.09
CA GLU A 312 -12.09 -4.82 -41.51
C GLU A 312 -11.66 -6.27 -41.72
N GLN A 313 -10.80 -6.79 -40.84
CA GLN A 313 -10.38 -8.21 -40.85
C GLN A 313 -11.49 -9.18 -40.43
N ARG A 314 -12.56 -8.70 -39.78
CA ARG A 314 -13.69 -9.51 -39.27
C ARG A 314 -14.90 -9.54 -40.20
N LEU A 315 -14.84 -8.87 -41.35
CA LEU A 315 -15.92 -8.91 -42.34
C LEU A 315 -15.89 -10.24 -43.09
N PRO A 316 -17.06 -10.84 -43.41
CA PRO A 316 -17.10 -12.06 -44.21
C PRO A 316 -16.50 -11.82 -45.61
N ALA A 317 -15.88 -12.86 -46.17
CA ALA A 317 -15.26 -12.79 -47.50
C ALA A 317 -16.29 -12.38 -48.56
N GLY A 318 -15.98 -11.35 -49.36
CA GLY A 318 -16.90 -10.82 -50.39
C GLY A 318 -18.00 -9.89 -49.87
N PHE A 319 -17.92 -9.41 -48.63
CA PHE A 319 -18.90 -8.46 -48.08
C PHE A 319 -18.95 -7.15 -48.89
N VAL A 320 -20.11 -6.91 -49.51
CA VAL A 320 -20.44 -5.62 -50.14
C VAL A 320 -21.29 -4.81 -49.17
N GLU A 321 -20.87 -3.57 -48.90
CA GLU A 321 -21.58 -2.70 -47.98
C GLU A 321 -22.97 -2.31 -48.56
N PRO A 322 -24.07 -2.48 -47.80
CA PRO A 322 -25.40 -2.13 -48.27
C PRO A 322 -25.55 -0.62 -48.50
N SER A 323 -26.28 -0.25 -49.56
CA SER A 323 -26.64 1.15 -49.81
C SER A 323 -27.57 1.72 -48.73
N ARG A 324 -27.66 3.05 -48.66
CA ARG A 324 -28.57 3.75 -47.74
C ARG A 324 -30.01 3.33 -47.98
N GLU A 325 -30.39 3.15 -49.25
CA GLU A 325 -31.73 2.78 -49.70
C GLU A 325 -32.07 1.36 -49.22
N GLN A 326 -31.16 0.40 -49.42
CA GLN A 326 -31.32 -0.98 -48.94
C GLN A 326 -31.42 -1.06 -47.41
N LEU A 327 -30.59 -0.30 -46.69
CA LEU A 327 -30.68 -0.24 -45.23
C LEU A 327 -32.00 0.37 -44.76
N ASN A 328 -32.53 1.37 -45.46
CA ASN A 328 -33.81 1.98 -45.13
C ASN A 328 -34.99 1.04 -45.45
N GLU A 329 -34.92 0.29 -46.55
CA GLU A 329 -35.89 -0.74 -46.90
C GLU A 329 -35.96 -1.82 -45.81
N TRP A 330 -34.84 -2.47 -45.48
CA TRP A 330 -34.81 -3.51 -44.45
C TRP A 330 -35.21 -3.00 -43.06
N TYR A 331 -34.70 -1.83 -42.65
CA TYR A 331 -34.86 -1.32 -41.29
C TYR A 331 -36.20 -0.61 -41.06
N ASN A 332 -36.66 0.22 -42.00
CA ASN A 332 -37.87 1.03 -41.83
C ASN A 332 -39.09 0.49 -42.57
N GLN A 333 -38.95 -0.14 -43.74
CA GLN A 333 -40.09 -0.63 -44.53
C GLN A 333 -40.44 -2.09 -44.19
N GLU A 334 -39.45 -2.99 -44.18
CA GLU A 334 -39.62 -4.39 -43.81
C GLU A 334 -39.60 -4.62 -42.29
N GLY A 335 -39.15 -3.62 -41.51
CA GLY A 335 -39.20 -3.62 -40.06
C GLY A 335 -38.23 -4.58 -39.36
N LYS A 336 -37.16 -5.04 -40.04
CA LYS A 336 -36.10 -5.88 -39.46
C LYS A 336 -35.29 -5.07 -38.44
N ASP A 337 -34.97 -5.69 -37.31
CA ASP A 337 -34.08 -5.07 -36.32
C ASP A 337 -32.60 -5.27 -36.68
N SER A 338 -31.72 -4.54 -35.99
CA SER A 338 -30.28 -4.56 -36.28
C SER A 338 -29.66 -5.94 -36.08
N ASP A 339 -30.26 -6.81 -35.28
CA ASP A 339 -29.79 -8.19 -35.06
C ASP A 339 -30.21 -9.09 -36.23
N ALA A 340 -31.44 -8.94 -36.76
CA ALA A 340 -31.89 -9.65 -37.96
C ALA A 340 -31.11 -9.24 -39.23
N ILE A 341 -30.81 -7.94 -39.38
CA ILE A 341 -29.97 -7.43 -40.49
C ILE A 341 -28.53 -7.95 -40.35
N ALA A 342 -28.01 -8.01 -39.12
CA ALA A 342 -26.68 -8.56 -38.83
C ALA A 342 -26.57 -10.04 -39.22
N ALA A 343 -27.57 -10.84 -38.86
CA ALA A 343 -27.64 -12.25 -39.24
C ALA A 343 -27.72 -12.44 -40.76
N MET A 344 -28.50 -11.61 -41.46
CA MET A 344 -28.64 -11.66 -42.92
C MET A 344 -27.33 -11.35 -43.65
N LEU A 345 -26.56 -10.39 -43.14
CA LEU A 345 -25.32 -9.91 -43.76
C LEU A 345 -24.07 -10.65 -43.27
N GLY A 346 -24.20 -11.55 -42.30
CA GLY A 346 -23.06 -12.24 -41.68
C GLY A 346 -22.12 -11.30 -40.91
N ILE A 347 -22.62 -10.16 -40.43
CA ILE A 347 -21.84 -9.14 -39.70
C ILE A 347 -22.37 -8.97 -38.28
N THR A 348 -21.67 -8.18 -37.46
CA THR A 348 -22.11 -7.92 -36.08
C THR A 348 -23.20 -6.84 -36.02
N ARG A 349 -24.10 -6.92 -35.03
CA ARG A 349 -25.11 -5.89 -34.72
C ARG A 349 -24.54 -4.48 -34.60
N TYR A 350 -23.30 -4.35 -34.12
CA TYR A 350 -22.61 -3.08 -33.95
C TYR A 350 -22.20 -2.47 -35.29
N LYS A 351 -21.74 -3.29 -36.24
CA LYS A 351 -21.44 -2.83 -37.60
C LYS A 351 -22.73 -2.37 -38.31
N VAL A 352 -23.85 -3.07 -38.15
CA VAL A 352 -25.15 -2.61 -38.69
C VAL A 352 -25.56 -1.26 -38.10
N LYS A 353 -25.43 -1.07 -36.78
CA LYS A 353 -25.73 0.21 -36.13
C LYS A 353 -24.84 1.34 -36.65
N SER A 354 -23.55 1.05 -36.85
CA SER A 354 -22.60 2.00 -37.46
C SER A 354 -23.04 2.39 -38.86
N LEU A 355 -23.42 1.41 -39.70
CA LEU A 355 -23.87 1.66 -41.07
C LEU A 355 -25.16 2.50 -41.12
N LEU A 356 -26.14 2.20 -40.26
CA LEU A 356 -27.36 2.99 -40.14
C LEU A 356 -27.07 4.46 -39.74
N GLN A 357 -26.09 4.67 -38.86
CA GLN A 357 -25.67 6.00 -38.40
C GLN A 357 -24.88 6.74 -39.48
N GLU A 358 -23.87 6.10 -40.07
CA GLU A 358 -22.99 6.67 -41.10
C GLU A 358 -23.78 7.06 -42.35
N LYS A 359 -24.70 6.20 -42.80
CA LYS A 359 -25.56 6.46 -43.96
C LYS A 359 -26.79 7.32 -43.62
N GLY A 360 -26.97 7.70 -42.35
CA GLY A 360 -28.02 8.61 -41.91
C GLY A 360 -29.45 8.10 -42.10
N VAL A 361 -29.70 6.81 -41.84
CA VAL A 361 -31.03 6.19 -41.91
C VAL A 361 -31.85 6.62 -40.68
N LYS A 362 -33.06 7.15 -40.90
CA LYS A 362 -33.93 7.65 -39.81
C LYS A 362 -34.33 6.50 -38.87
N LYS A 363 -34.16 6.69 -37.55
CA LYS A 363 -34.46 5.67 -36.52
C LYS A 363 -35.98 5.48 -36.36
N ARG A 364 -36.44 4.21 -36.31
CA ARG A 364 -37.83 3.84 -36.01
C ARG A 364 -38.19 4.20 -34.55
N ARG A 365 -39.39 4.76 -34.32
CA ARG A 365 -39.94 4.96 -32.95
C ARG A 365 -40.26 3.60 -32.32
N PRO A 366 -40.06 3.40 -31.00
CA PRO A 366 -40.24 2.10 -30.36
C PRO A 366 -41.72 1.69 -30.32
N SER A 367 -42.21 1.03 -31.37
CA SER A 367 -43.59 0.55 -31.49
C SER A 367 -43.76 -0.95 -31.22
N LYS A 368 -42.68 -1.67 -30.85
CA LYS A 368 -42.68 -3.14 -30.83
C LYS A 368 -43.42 -3.74 -29.61
N PHE A 369 -43.73 -2.95 -28.58
CA PHE A 369 -44.22 -3.45 -27.28
C PHE A 369 -45.40 -2.67 -26.69
N ASP A 370 -46.10 -1.85 -27.48
CA ASP A 370 -47.20 -1.01 -26.99
C ASP A 370 -48.55 -1.71 -27.25
N PRO A 371 -49.20 -2.29 -26.21
CA PRO A 371 -50.49 -2.99 -26.38
C PRO A 371 -51.68 -2.04 -26.55
N GLY A 372 -51.46 -0.72 -26.52
CA GLY A 372 -52.52 0.28 -26.50
C GLY A 372 -53.11 0.51 -25.10
N LYS A 373 -53.70 1.68 -24.89
CA LYS A 373 -54.21 2.14 -23.59
C LYS A 373 -55.21 1.17 -22.95
N GLN A 374 -56.27 0.78 -23.68
CA GLN A 374 -57.33 -0.08 -23.17
C GLN A 374 -56.82 -1.44 -22.68
N GLN A 375 -55.95 -2.08 -23.45
CA GLN A 375 -55.41 -3.39 -23.10
C GLN A 375 -54.47 -3.30 -21.89
N LEU A 376 -53.69 -2.22 -21.80
CA LEU A 376 -52.79 -1.98 -20.68
C LEU A 376 -53.56 -1.65 -19.38
N GLU A 377 -54.65 -0.90 -19.47
CA GLU A 377 -55.59 -0.64 -18.36
C GLU A 377 -56.28 -1.93 -17.90
N GLN A 378 -56.78 -2.74 -18.84
CA GLN A 378 -57.39 -4.03 -18.53
C GLN A 378 -56.41 -4.90 -17.75
N TRP A 379 -55.20 -5.10 -18.26
CA TRP A 379 -54.21 -5.93 -17.58
C TRP A 379 -53.78 -5.36 -16.22
N TYR A 380 -53.49 -4.05 -16.15
CA TYR A 380 -52.87 -3.47 -14.96
C TYR A 380 -53.85 -3.11 -13.84
N LEU A 381 -55.05 -2.62 -14.20
CA LEU A 381 -56.08 -2.16 -13.24
C LEU A 381 -57.19 -3.20 -13.01
N SER A 382 -57.62 -3.92 -14.05
CA SER A 382 -58.76 -4.84 -13.93
C SER A 382 -58.32 -6.27 -13.60
N ASP A 383 -57.43 -6.84 -14.41
CA ASP A 383 -56.89 -8.20 -14.22
C ASP A 383 -55.82 -8.23 -13.12
N MET A 384 -55.41 -7.07 -12.63
CA MET A 384 -54.49 -6.87 -11.50
C MET A 384 -53.10 -7.52 -11.65
N ILE A 385 -52.69 -7.89 -12.88
CA ILE A 385 -51.38 -8.52 -13.13
C ILE A 385 -50.23 -7.50 -13.07
N SER A 386 -49.04 -7.96 -12.67
CA SER A 386 -47.88 -7.12 -12.39
C SER A 386 -47.20 -6.58 -13.65
N MET A 387 -46.41 -5.50 -13.52
CA MET A 387 -45.57 -5.01 -14.62
C MET A 387 -44.61 -6.09 -15.16
N ASN A 388 -44.22 -7.07 -14.33
CA ASN A 388 -43.38 -8.18 -14.76
C ASN A 388 -44.15 -9.16 -15.66
N GLU A 389 -45.37 -9.54 -15.26
CA GLU A 389 -46.22 -10.42 -16.06
C GLU A 389 -46.69 -9.73 -17.35
N ILE A 390 -46.93 -8.43 -17.31
CA ILE A 390 -47.19 -7.63 -18.52
C ILE A 390 -45.97 -7.62 -19.44
N ALA A 391 -44.75 -7.48 -18.88
CA ALA A 391 -43.53 -7.52 -19.67
C ALA A 391 -43.31 -8.88 -20.34
N GLU A 392 -43.58 -9.98 -19.62
CA GLU A 392 -43.52 -11.34 -20.15
C GLU A 392 -44.54 -11.55 -21.28
N ARG A 393 -45.79 -11.10 -21.11
CA ARG A 393 -46.83 -11.13 -22.16
C ARG A 393 -46.45 -10.32 -23.40
N LEU A 394 -45.71 -9.22 -23.21
CA LEU A 394 -45.23 -8.37 -24.29
C LEU A 394 -43.88 -8.83 -24.87
N GLY A 395 -43.28 -9.90 -24.35
CA GLY A 395 -41.94 -10.35 -24.77
C GLY A 395 -40.85 -9.30 -24.53
N THR A 396 -40.95 -8.55 -23.43
CA THR A 396 -40.06 -7.44 -23.08
C THR A 396 -39.63 -7.47 -21.62
N VAL A 397 -38.87 -6.47 -21.19
CA VAL A 397 -38.43 -6.32 -19.79
C VAL A 397 -39.31 -5.33 -19.01
N PRO A 398 -39.48 -5.50 -17.69
CA PRO A 398 -40.38 -4.68 -16.87
C PRO A 398 -40.11 -3.17 -16.92
N GLN A 399 -38.85 -2.77 -17.17
CA GLN A 399 -38.48 -1.36 -17.33
C GLN A 399 -39.15 -0.68 -18.53
N ASN A 400 -39.62 -1.46 -19.52
CA ASN A 400 -40.31 -0.94 -20.70
C ASN A 400 -41.83 -0.77 -20.48
N VAL A 401 -42.40 -1.40 -19.44
CA VAL A 401 -43.85 -1.30 -19.13
C VAL A 401 -44.17 -0.02 -18.35
N ARG A 402 -43.28 0.40 -17.44
CA ARG A 402 -43.48 1.62 -16.64
C ARG A 402 -43.62 2.89 -17.51
N PRO A 403 -42.80 3.14 -18.54
CA PRO A 403 -43.00 4.26 -19.46
C PRO A 403 -44.33 4.21 -20.21
N LEU A 404 -44.86 3.01 -20.51
CA LEU A 404 -46.17 2.87 -21.17
C LEU A 404 -47.32 3.28 -20.25
N LEU A 405 -47.28 2.87 -18.98
CA LEU A 405 -48.27 3.28 -17.96
C LEU A 405 -48.27 4.81 -17.78
N LEU A 406 -47.08 5.41 -17.66
CA LEU A 406 -46.94 6.87 -17.54
C LEU A 406 -47.41 7.61 -18.81
N ARG A 407 -47.11 7.07 -20.00
CA ARG A 407 -47.51 7.68 -21.27
C ARG A 407 -49.03 7.72 -21.46
N TYR A 408 -49.75 6.74 -20.94
CA TYR A 408 -51.21 6.68 -21.03
C TYR A 408 -51.95 7.27 -19.84
N ASP A 409 -51.21 7.84 -18.88
CA ASP A 409 -51.73 8.42 -17.64
C ASP A 409 -52.48 7.39 -16.77
N ILE A 410 -51.97 6.15 -16.75
CA ILE A 410 -52.50 5.07 -15.92
C ILE A 410 -51.81 5.15 -14.55
N GLN A 411 -52.59 5.31 -13.49
CA GLN A 411 -52.08 5.43 -12.12
C GLN A 411 -51.26 4.17 -11.74
N ILE A 412 -49.99 4.37 -11.38
CA ILE A 412 -49.10 3.30 -10.94
C ILE A 412 -49.49 2.89 -9.51
N ARG A 413 -49.81 1.61 -9.32
CA ARG A 413 -50.10 1.01 -8.01
C ARG A 413 -48.92 1.21 -7.07
N SER A 414 -49.22 1.54 -5.82
CA SER A 414 -48.23 1.59 -4.75
C SER A 414 -47.60 0.21 -4.52
N ILE A 415 -46.44 0.20 -3.86
CA ILE A 415 -45.75 -1.05 -3.50
C ILE A 415 -46.65 -1.91 -2.58
N ALA A 416 -47.49 -1.29 -1.76
CA ALA A 416 -48.44 -1.97 -0.88
C ALA A 416 -49.57 -2.65 -1.68
N GLU A 417 -50.19 -1.93 -2.61
CA GLU A 417 -51.26 -2.48 -3.49
C GLU A 417 -50.74 -3.58 -4.42
N THR A 418 -49.51 -3.45 -4.91
CA THR A 418 -48.86 -4.44 -5.77
C THR A 418 -48.58 -5.76 -5.02
N LYS A 419 -48.25 -5.67 -3.73
CA LYS A 419 -47.97 -6.84 -2.87
C LYS A 419 -49.22 -7.54 -2.34
N LEU A 420 -50.36 -6.83 -2.30
CA LEU A 420 -51.61 -7.35 -1.78
C LEU A 420 -52.31 -8.36 -2.70
N LYS A 421 -52.00 -8.40 -4.01
CA LYS A 421 -52.62 -9.32 -5.00
C LYS A 421 -54.15 -9.49 -4.83
N GLY A 422 -54.86 -8.43 -4.40
CA GLY A 422 -56.31 -8.47 -4.17
C GLY A 422 -56.79 -8.98 -2.79
N LYS A 423 -55.90 -9.16 -1.80
CA LYS A 423 -56.29 -9.48 -0.41
C LYS A 423 -56.62 -8.20 0.38
N GLU A 424 -57.65 -8.24 1.22
CA GLU A 424 -58.06 -7.10 2.05
C GLU A 424 -57.08 -6.86 3.22
N ARG A 425 -56.71 -5.60 3.42
CA ARG A 425 -55.90 -5.16 4.57
C ARG A 425 -56.78 -5.22 5.84
N PRO A 426 -56.34 -5.90 6.91
CA PRO A 426 -57.05 -5.87 8.19
C PRO A 426 -57.10 -4.44 8.75
N SER A 427 -58.18 -4.11 9.46
CA SER A 427 -58.32 -2.77 10.07
C SER A 427 -57.21 -2.49 11.09
N ASP A 428 -56.90 -1.21 11.30
CA ASP A 428 -55.87 -0.79 12.25
C ASP A 428 -56.17 -1.28 13.68
N GLU A 429 -57.45 -1.34 14.06
CA GLU A 429 -57.92 -1.85 15.35
C GLU A 429 -57.75 -3.37 15.47
N GLN A 430 -57.93 -4.10 14.37
CA GLN A 430 -57.71 -5.54 14.33
C GLN A 430 -56.22 -5.89 14.35
N LEU A 431 -55.38 -5.09 13.69
CA LEU A 431 -53.92 -5.18 13.79
C LEU A 431 -53.43 -4.88 15.21
N ARG A 432 -53.97 -3.86 15.88
CA ARG A 432 -53.69 -3.56 17.29
C ARG A 432 -54.13 -4.69 18.21
N THR A 433 -55.32 -5.26 18.01
CA THR A 433 -55.81 -6.37 18.81
C THR A 433 -54.89 -7.59 18.69
N TRP A 434 -54.57 -8.02 17.46
CA TRP A 434 -53.67 -9.16 17.25
C TRP A 434 -52.27 -8.92 17.82
N TYR A 435 -51.71 -7.73 17.60
CA TYR A 435 -50.31 -7.45 17.95
C TYR A 435 -50.10 -6.96 19.38
N VAL A 436 -51.04 -6.26 19.99
CA VAL A 436 -50.90 -5.70 21.35
C VAL A 436 -51.66 -6.56 22.35
N ALA A 437 -52.96 -6.76 22.15
CA ALA A 437 -53.83 -7.44 23.12
C ALA A 437 -53.61 -8.97 23.13
N GLU A 438 -53.53 -9.59 21.95
CA GLU A 438 -53.43 -11.05 21.81
C GLU A 438 -51.99 -11.58 21.77
N GLY A 439 -50.99 -10.70 21.77
CA GLY A 439 -49.61 -11.17 21.88
C GLY A 439 -48.93 -11.61 20.58
N LYS A 440 -49.63 -11.65 19.43
CA LYS A 440 -49.15 -12.32 18.20
C LYS A 440 -47.95 -11.60 17.59
N THR A 441 -47.03 -12.38 17.02
CA THR A 441 -45.89 -11.90 16.26
C THR A 441 -46.29 -11.46 14.85
N THR A 442 -45.48 -10.61 14.21
CA THR A 442 -45.69 -10.21 12.80
C THR A 442 -45.71 -11.40 11.84
N THR A 443 -45.04 -12.51 12.20
CA THR A 443 -45.01 -13.77 11.45
C THR A 443 -46.32 -14.55 11.59
N GLU A 444 -46.90 -14.62 12.79
CA GLU A 444 -48.19 -15.27 13.00
C GLU A 444 -49.32 -14.49 12.33
N ILE A 445 -49.29 -13.16 12.41
CA ILE A 445 -50.24 -12.30 11.69
C ILE A 445 -50.05 -12.43 10.17
N SER A 446 -48.80 -12.55 9.71
CA SER A 446 -48.45 -12.83 8.31
C SER A 446 -49.04 -14.16 7.83
N GLY A 447 -49.04 -15.21 8.66
CA GLY A 447 -49.69 -16.49 8.38
C GLY A 447 -51.21 -16.39 8.30
N ILE A 448 -51.84 -15.56 9.13
CA ILE A 448 -53.30 -15.33 9.14
C ILE A 448 -53.75 -14.59 7.87
N VAL A 449 -53.03 -13.54 7.49
CA VAL A 449 -53.41 -12.66 6.35
C VAL A 449 -52.87 -13.19 5.01
N GLY A 450 -51.81 -14.02 5.05
CA GLY A 450 -51.16 -14.57 3.88
C GLY A 450 -50.40 -13.53 3.04
N VAL A 451 -49.71 -12.60 3.71
CA VAL A 451 -48.79 -11.60 3.13
C VAL A 451 -47.44 -11.70 3.82
N ALA A 452 -46.36 -11.17 3.24
CA ALA A 452 -45.02 -11.24 3.86
C ALA A 452 -44.96 -10.48 5.21
N ASP A 453 -44.18 -10.99 6.17
CA ASP A 453 -43.99 -10.47 7.54
C ASP A 453 -43.63 -8.98 7.59
N ILE A 454 -42.82 -8.53 6.64
CA ILE A 454 -42.41 -7.14 6.50
C ILE A 454 -43.61 -6.23 6.17
N THR A 455 -44.60 -6.74 5.46
CA THR A 455 -45.83 -6.03 5.09
C THR A 455 -46.68 -5.76 6.32
N ILE A 456 -46.80 -6.75 7.21
CA ILE A 456 -47.47 -6.58 8.51
C ILE A 456 -46.75 -5.54 9.38
N SER A 457 -45.41 -5.56 9.37
CA SER A 457 -44.60 -4.59 10.10
C SER A 457 -44.89 -3.15 9.64
N TYR A 458 -45.00 -2.94 8.33
CA TYR A 458 -45.39 -1.63 7.78
C TYR A 458 -46.81 -1.23 8.19
N TRP A 459 -47.78 -2.13 8.14
CA TRP A 459 -49.16 -1.80 8.52
C TRP A 459 -49.31 -1.49 10.00
N LEU A 460 -48.56 -2.15 10.89
CA LEU A 460 -48.56 -1.81 12.31
C LEU A 460 -47.99 -0.41 12.56
N VAL A 461 -46.90 -0.03 11.87
CA VAL A 461 -46.34 1.33 11.97
C VAL A 461 -47.31 2.38 11.42
N ASP A 462 -47.90 2.12 10.26
CA ASP A 462 -48.90 2.99 9.62
C ASP A 462 -50.15 3.16 10.48
N ALA A 463 -50.59 2.07 11.13
CA ALA A 463 -51.68 2.08 12.10
C ALA A 463 -51.32 2.79 13.41
N GLY A 464 -50.11 3.32 13.59
CA GLY A 464 -49.65 3.99 14.81
C GLY A 464 -49.40 3.03 15.98
N VAL A 465 -49.00 1.79 15.68
CA VAL A 465 -48.59 0.77 16.66
C VAL A 465 -47.07 0.71 16.67
N GLU A 466 -46.46 0.96 17.83
CA GLU A 466 -45.03 0.75 17.98
C GLU A 466 -44.70 -0.74 17.81
N LEU A 467 -43.81 -1.04 16.87
CA LEU A 467 -43.32 -2.39 16.67
C LEU A 467 -42.51 -2.81 17.90
N ARG A 468 -42.81 -4.01 18.43
CA ARG A 468 -41.95 -4.69 19.39
C ARG A 468 -40.56 -4.81 18.78
N ASP A 469 -39.57 -4.32 19.49
CA ASP A 469 -38.19 -4.37 19.03
C ASP A 469 -37.80 -5.85 18.80
N LYS A 470 -37.44 -6.21 17.56
CA LYS A 470 -36.88 -7.54 17.25
C LYS A 470 -35.63 -7.82 18.11
N ARG A 471 -35.02 -6.81 18.73
CA ARG A 471 -33.88 -6.93 19.66
C ARG A 471 -34.28 -7.36 21.08
N GLY A 472 -35.54 -7.17 21.49
CA GLY A 472 -36.06 -7.48 22.85
C GLY A 472 -36.88 -8.77 22.96
N MET A 473 -37.05 -9.54 21.87
CA MET A 473 -37.78 -10.83 21.88
C MET A 473 -37.28 -11.79 22.98
N TYR A 474 -35.97 -11.80 23.21
CA TYR A 474 -35.32 -12.66 24.20
C TYR A 474 -35.24 -12.02 25.59
N ASP A 475 -35.86 -10.86 25.85
CA ASP A 475 -35.95 -10.29 27.20
C ASP A 475 -36.84 -11.16 28.11
N ASN A 476 -37.83 -11.85 27.53
CA ASN A 476 -38.67 -12.82 28.23
C ASN A 476 -37.94 -14.16 28.42
N LYS A 477 -37.74 -14.58 29.69
CA LYS A 477 -37.05 -15.82 30.05
C LYS A 477 -37.70 -17.08 29.48
N SER A 478 -39.04 -17.17 29.47
CA SER A 478 -39.77 -18.32 28.93
C SER A 478 -39.52 -18.51 27.42
N VAL A 479 -39.32 -17.41 26.69
CA VAL A 479 -38.95 -17.46 25.26
C VAL A 479 -37.53 -17.97 25.07
N ARG A 480 -36.59 -17.60 25.95
CA ARG A 480 -35.21 -18.12 25.95
C ARG A 480 -35.17 -19.62 26.24
N GLU A 481 -35.93 -20.08 27.23
CA GLU A 481 -36.05 -21.49 27.60
C GLU A 481 -36.59 -22.34 26.45
N LYS A 482 -37.71 -21.90 25.83
CA LYS A 482 -38.30 -22.61 24.68
C LYS A 482 -37.35 -22.66 23.48
N ALA A 483 -36.64 -21.57 23.20
CA ALA A 483 -35.66 -21.53 22.12
C ALA A 483 -34.46 -22.45 22.39
N PHE A 484 -33.98 -22.51 23.64
CA PHE A 484 -32.88 -23.40 24.01
C PHE A 484 -33.29 -24.88 24.01
N ALA A 485 -34.50 -25.21 24.47
CA ALA A 485 -35.04 -26.56 24.38
C ALA A 485 -35.07 -27.07 22.93
N GLY A 486 -35.44 -26.20 21.98
CA GLY A 486 -35.37 -26.51 20.56
C GLY A 486 -33.95 -26.83 20.05
N ILE A 487 -32.91 -26.18 20.61
CA ILE A 487 -31.50 -26.51 20.27
C ILE A 487 -31.16 -27.92 20.73
N LEU A 488 -31.56 -28.30 21.95
CA LEU A 488 -31.31 -29.64 22.49
C LEU A 488 -32.02 -30.71 21.66
N GLU A 489 -33.27 -30.48 21.27
CA GLU A 489 -34.05 -31.40 20.44
C GLU A 489 -33.42 -31.63 19.05
N ILE A 490 -32.91 -30.56 18.42
CA ILE A 490 -32.28 -30.63 17.09
C ILE A 490 -30.90 -31.27 17.14
N THR A 491 -30.14 -31.01 18.20
CA THR A 491 -28.74 -31.46 18.27
C THR A 491 -28.59 -32.82 18.93
N GLY A 492 -29.55 -33.25 19.76
CA GLY A 492 -29.46 -34.48 20.56
C GLY A 492 -28.31 -34.46 21.57
N LYS A 493 -27.73 -33.29 21.83
CA LYS A 493 -26.57 -33.11 22.72
C LYS A 493 -27.03 -32.80 24.13
N GLU A 494 -26.26 -33.26 25.11
CA GLU A 494 -26.42 -32.77 26.48
C GLU A 494 -26.13 -31.27 26.57
N PRO A 495 -26.79 -30.51 27.47
CA PRO A 495 -26.65 -29.05 27.53
C PRO A 495 -25.21 -28.53 27.66
N LYS A 496 -24.37 -29.21 28.43
CA LYS A 496 -22.94 -28.87 28.62
C LYS A 496 -22.09 -29.04 27.35
N MET A 497 -22.58 -29.80 26.37
CA MET A 497 -21.91 -30.09 25.09
C MET A 497 -22.34 -29.14 23.97
N ILE A 498 -23.24 -28.19 24.26
CA ILE A 498 -23.67 -27.20 23.29
C ILE A 498 -22.53 -26.20 23.01
N SER A 499 -22.18 -26.08 21.74
CA SER A 499 -21.15 -25.17 21.24
C SER A 499 -21.77 -23.88 20.69
N THR A 500 -20.96 -22.83 20.50
CA THR A 500 -21.43 -21.58 19.88
C THR A 500 -21.93 -21.76 18.45
N THR A 501 -21.43 -22.77 17.72
CA THR A 501 -21.86 -23.13 16.37
C THR A 501 -23.23 -23.79 16.32
N ASP A 502 -23.68 -24.44 17.40
CA ASP A 502 -25.00 -25.08 17.44
C ASP A 502 -26.14 -24.04 17.36
N PHE A 503 -25.87 -22.78 17.73
CA PHE A 503 -26.80 -21.66 17.60
C PHE A 503 -26.96 -21.13 16.17
N GLN A 504 -26.15 -21.59 15.19
CA GLN A 504 -26.29 -21.17 13.79
C GLN A 504 -27.38 -21.94 13.03
N ARG A 505 -28.04 -22.91 13.68
CA ARG A 505 -29.09 -23.74 13.09
C ARG A 505 -30.47 -23.05 13.15
N LYS A 506 -31.41 -23.50 12.32
CA LYS A 506 -32.82 -23.10 12.35
C LYS A 506 -33.64 -24.19 13.05
N ASN A 507 -34.66 -23.82 13.81
CA ASN A 507 -35.59 -24.80 14.39
C ASN A 507 -36.59 -25.35 13.35
N LYS A 508 -37.43 -26.31 13.78
CA LYS A 508 -38.48 -26.94 12.93
C LYS A 508 -39.47 -25.91 12.33
N ASP A 509 -39.61 -24.74 12.96
CA ASP A 509 -40.47 -23.63 12.53
C ASP A 509 -39.74 -22.57 11.67
N GLY A 510 -38.48 -22.82 11.28
CA GLY A 510 -37.70 -21.91 10.43
C GLY A 510 -37.08 -20.70 11.13
N ILE A 511 -37.17 -20.61 12.46
CA ILE A 511 -36.60 -19.54 13.28
C ILE A 511 -35.09 -19.75 13.42
N GLY A 512 -34.30 -18.73 13.08
CA GLY A 512 -32.85 -18.73 13.27
C GLY A 512 -32.49 -18.61 14.76
N LEU A 513 -31.78 -19.60 15.30
CA LEU A 513 -31.46 -19.70 16.74
C LEU A 513 -30.23 -18.84 17.14
N SER A 514 -29.64 -18.14 16.17
CA SER A 514 -28.49 -17.25 16.37
C SER A 514 -28.85 -16.00 17.17
N GLY A 515 -30.14 -15.62 17.16
CA GLY A 515 -30.67 -14.48 17.90
C GLY A 515 -30.54 -14.64 19.41
N LEU A 516 -30.72 -15.86 19.93
CA LEU A 516 -30.65 -16.19 21.36
C LEU A 516 -29.24 -15.94 21.91
N LEU A 517 -28.21 -16.52 21.27
CA LEU A 517 -26.83 -16.27 21.65
C LEU A 517 -26.42 -14.81 21.43
N GLY A 518 -26.92 -14.19 20.37
CA GLY A 518 -26.71 -12.78 20.08
C GLY A 518 -27.26 -11.85 21.17
N TRP A 519 -28.37 -12.20 21.82
CA TRP A 519 -28.95 -11.43 22.91
C TRP A 519 -28.04 -11.42 24.15
N TYR A 520 -27.56 -12.58 24.61
CA TYR A 520 -26.61 -12.64 25.73
C TYR A 520 -25.29 -11.92 25.42
N ARG A 521 -24.78 -12.02 24.19
CA ARG A 521 -23.57 -11.27 23.78
C ARG A 521 -23.74 -9.76 23.95
N ARG A 522 -24.91 -9.22 23.58
CA ARG A 522 -25.20 -7.78 23.66
C ARG A 522 -25.48 -7.33 25.09
N ASN A 523 -26.35 -8.02 25.81
CA ASN A 523 -26.77 -7.61 27.15
C ASN A 523 -25.66 -7.70 28.19
N TYR A 524 -24.72 -8.62 28.01
CA TYR A 524 -23.57 -8.77 28.88
C TYR A 524 -22.27 -8.18 28.29
N ASN A 525 -22.32 -7.68 27.04
CA ASN A 525 -21.17 -7.17 26.28
C ASN A 525 -19.97 -8.14 26.28
N VAL A 526 -20.22 -9.41 25.94
CA VAL A 526 -19.21 -10.48 25.98
C VAL A 526 -19.07 -11.22 24.65
N LYS A 527 -17.94 -11.91 24.49
CA LYS A 527 -17.68 -12.79 23.33
C LYS A 527 -18.64 -14.00 23.35
N ALA A 528 -18.82 -14.63 22.20
CA ALA A 528 -19.83 -15.68 21.99
C ALA A 528 -19.70 -16.89 22.93
N GLY A 529 -18.48 -17.30 23.29
CA GLY A 529 -18.26 -18.41 24.24
C GLY A 529 -18.76 -18.07 25.65
N THR A 530 -18.39 -16.90 26.16
CA THR A 530 -18.85 -16.39 27.45
C THR A 530 -20.37 -16.17 27.46
N ALA A 531 -20.94 -15.69 26.36
CA ALA A 531 -22.40 -15.54 26.22
C ALA A 531 -23.14 -16.88 26.28
N ARG A 532 -22.55 -17.96 25.73
CA ARG A 532 -23.10 -19.30 25.86
C ARG A 532 -23.06 -19.76 27.32
N ASP A 533 -21.95 -19.56 28.02
CA ASP A 533 -21.81 -20.00 29.41
C ASP A 533 -22.81 -19.29 30.33
N ILE A 534 -23.01 -17.99 30.13
CA ILE A 534 -24.04 -17.21 30.85
C ILE A 534 -25.45 -17.74 30.53
N LEU A 535 -25.70 -18.15 29.29
CA LEU A 535 -26.98 -18.75 28.91
C LEU A 535 -27.22 -20.09 29.63
N LEU A 536 -26.20 -20.95 29.71
CA LEU A 536 -26.30 -22.24 30.41
C LEU A 536 -26.53 -22.05 31.92
N GLU A 537 -25.89 -21.06 32.52
CA GLU A 537 -26.14 -20.68 33.92
C GLU A 537 -27.55 -20.08 34.12
N ASP A 538 -27.98 -19.14 33.27
CA ASP A 538 -29.28 -18.46 33.39
C ASP A 538 -30.48 -19.41 33.20
N LEU A 539 -30.36 -20.38 32.28
CA LEU A 539 -31.48 -21.25 31.90
C LEU A 539 -31.48 -22.62 32.58
N LEU A 540 -30.30 -23.14 32.97
CA LEU A 540 -30.17 -24.50 33.49
C LEU A 540 -29.41 -24.58 34.82
N GLU A 541 -29.03 -23.45 35.41
CA GLU A 541 -28.25 -23.37 36.65
C GLU A 541 -26.92 -24.15 36.59
N ILE A 542 -26.40 -24.42 35.38
CA ILE A 542 -25.11 -25.08 35.20
C ILE A 542 -24.01 -24.05 35.50
N PRO A 543 -23.14 -24.28 36.50
CA PRO A 543 -22.12 -23.31 36.91
C PRO A 543 -21.17 -22.93 35.77
N ILE A 544 -20.85 -21.64 35.66
CA ILE A 544 -19.86 -21.13 34.71
C ILE A 544 -18.49 -21.74 35.02
N GLY A 545 -18.01 -22.60 34.13
CA GLY A 545 -16.75 -23.36 34.27
C GLY A 545 -16.90 -24.86 34.07
N GLU A 546 -18.13 -25.41 34.14
CA GLU A 546 -18.40 -26.83 33.86
C GLU A 546 -18.70 -27.13 32.38
N SER A 547 -18.77 -26.10 31.54
CA SER A 547 -18.80 -26.27 30.09
C SER A 547 -17.44 -26.77 29.59
N VAL A 548 -17.44 -27.78 28.71
CA VAL A 548 -16.24 -28.38 28.11
C VAL A 548 -15.42 -27.38 27.26
N PHE A 549 -15.96 -26.20 27.02
CA PHE A 549 -15.40 -25.18 26.11
C PHE A 549 -15.10 -23.85 26.84
N HIS A 550 -14.82 -23.88 28.15
CA HIS A 550 -14.59 -22.67 28.95
C HIS A 550 -13.19 -22.07 28.70
N ASN A 551 -13.12 -20.73 28.56
CA ASN A 551 -11.88 -19.96 28.55
C ASN A 551 -12.00 -18.78 29.55
N ARG A 552 -11.33 -18.94 30.70
CA ARG A 552 -11.03 -17.98 31.80
C ARG A 552 -12.17 -17.53 32.76
N THR A 553 -11.98 -17.95 34.02
CA THR A 553 -12.36 -17.52 35.40
C THR A 553 -13.81 -17.11 35.76
N PRO A 554 -14.40 -17.62 36.88
CA PRO A 554 -15.86 -17.61 37.15
C PRO A 554 -16.49 -16.28 37.58
N LEU A 555 -17.80 -16.15 37.32
CA LEU A 555 -18.59 -14.90 37.34
C LEU A 555 -19.33 -14.59 38.67
N VAL A 556 -19.32 -15.50 39.66
CA VAL A 556 -20.13 -15.37 40.89
C VAL A 556 -19.71 -14.19 41.80
N ARG A 557 -18.48 -13.65 41.67
CA ARG A 557 -18.00 -12.49 42.45
C ARG A 557 -18.55 -11.12 42.00
N ARG A 558 -19.20 -11.02 40.85
CA ARG A 558 -19.37 -9.72 40.15
C ARG A 558 -20.57 -8.87 40.59
N LYS A 559 -21.65 -9.42 41.16
CA LYS A 559 -22.78 -8.59 41.67
C LYS A 559 -22.40 -7.70 42.87
N GLN A 560 -21.43 -8.13 43.67
CA GLN A 560 -20.99 -7.45 44.89
C GLN A 560 -20.13 -6.21 44.63
N LEU A 561 -19.49 -6.12 43.45
CA LEU A 561 -18.58 -5.02 43.08
C LEU A 561 -19.29 -3.72 42.71
N LYS A 562 -20.63 -3.67 42.81
CA LYS A 562 -21.39 -2.40 42.75
C LYS A 562 -21.31 -1.63 44.07
N GLU A 563 -20.98 -2.28 45.18
CA GLU A 563 -20.75 -1.64 46.48
C GLU A 563 -19.29 -1.17 46.56
N TRP A 564 -19.07 0.08 46.98
CA TRP A 564 -17.73 0.69 46.99
C TRP A 564 -16.75 -0.08 47.86
N ASP A 565 -17.13 -0.50 49.07
CA ASP A 565 -16.22 -1.18 49.99
C ASP A 565 -15.72 -2.52 49.44
N LYS A 566 -16.60 -3.26 48.75
CA LYS A 566 -16.25 -4.55 48.12
C LYS A 566 -15.43 -4.36 46.85
N TYR A 567 -15.72 -3.31 46.08
CA TYR A 567 -14.93 -2.93 44.91
C TYR A 567 -13.53 -2.47 45.31
N LYS A 568 -13.42 -1.64 46.36
CA LYS A 568 -12.17 -1.16 46.93
C LYS A 568 -11.31 -2.31 47.48
N ALA A 569 -11.91 -3.26 48.20
CA ALA A 569 -11.19 -4.43 48.71
C ALA A 569 -10.56 -5.27 47.58
N GLU A 570 -11.23 -5.40 46.43
CA GLU A 570 -10.68 -6.12 45.28
C GLU A 570 -9.57 -5.33 44.57
N ILE A 571 -9.64 -3.99 44.57
CA ILE A 571 -8.55 -3.11 44.13
C ILE A 571 -7.33 -3.22 45.06
N GLU A 572 -7.55 -3.19 46.37
CA GLU A 572 -6.49 -3.35 47.38
C GLU A 572 -5.83 -4.74 47.28
N LYS A 573 -6.63 -5.76 46.98
CA LYS A 573 -6.11 -7.09 46.68
C LYS A 573 -5.27 -7.09 45.41
N MET A 574 -5.74 -6.46 44.32
CA MET A 574 -4.95 -6.29 43.09
C MET A 574 -3.61 -5.58 43.38
N PHE A 575 -3.59 -4.54 44.23
CA PHE A 575 -2.33 -3.89 44.64
C PHE A 575 -1.39 -4.81 45.44
N THR A 576 -1.96 -5.76 46.18
CA THR A 576 -1.18 -6.76 46.91
C THR A 576 -0.62 -7.83 45.98
N ASP A 577 -1.43 -8.30 45.03
CA ASP A 577 -1.06 -9.30 44.03
C ASP A 577 -0.03 -8.73 43.01
N HIS A 578 -0.07 -7.42 42.79
CA HIS A 578 0.77 -6.69 41.83
C HIS A 578 1.45 -5.47 42.49
N PRO A 579 2.56 -5.66 43.24
CA PRO A 579 3.27 -4.56 43.88
C PRO A 579 3.92 -3.58 42.87
N GLU A 580 4.16 -4.02 41.62
CA GLU A 580 4.77 -3.23 40.56
C GLU A 580 3.94 -2.01 40.13
N ILE A 581 2.61 -2.03 40.33
CA ILE A 581 1.72 -0.90 40.01
C ILE A 581 1.69 0.18 41.11
N LYS A 582 2.53 0.07 42.16
CA LYS A 582 2.80 1.11 43.17
C LYS A 582 1.54 1.76 43.78
N MET A 583 0.50 0.94 43.99
CA MET A 583 -0.81 1.39 44.51
C MET A 583 -1.51 2.46 43.66
N ILE A 584 -1.22 2.52 42.36
CA ILE A 584 -1.90 3.39 41.38
C ILE A 584 -2.94 2.57 40.63
N PHE A 585 -4.17 3.06 40.51
CA PHE A 585 -5.24 2.32 39.81
C PHE A 585 -4.95 2.25 38.29
N PRO A 586 -4.66 1.05 37.72
CA PRO A 586 -4.08 0.91 36.38
C PRO A 586 -5.01 1.29 35.22
N SER A 587 -4.43 1.39 34.02
CA SER A 587 -5.15 1.65 32.77
C SER A 587 -6.06 0.47 32.35
N SER A 588 -7.03 0.73 31.47
CA SER A 588 -7.90 -0.32 30.91
C SER A 588 -7.09 -1.41 30.19
N THR A 589 -6.02 -1.02 29.48
CA THR A 589 -5.12 -1.96 28.80
C THR A 589 -4.45 -2.90 29.80
N TRP A 590 -3.87 -2.36 30.87
CA TRP A 590 -3.20 -3.15 31.90
C TRP A 590 -4.17 -4.09 32.62
N LEU A 591 -5.37 -3.59 32.97
CA LEU A 591 -6.44 -4.41 33.56
C LEU A 591 -6.88 -5.53 32.59
N GLY A 592 -6.86 -5.23 31.29
CA GLY A 592 -7.04 -6.17 30.18
C GLY A 592 -6.09 -7.36 30.22
N GLU A 593 -4.81 -7.05 30.19
CA GLU A 593 -3.72 -8.02 30.05
C GLU A 593 -3.54 -8.88 31.29
N ASN A 594 -3.76 -8.31 32.48
CA ASN A 594 -3.58 -8.98 33.76
C ASN A 594 -4.86 -9.64 34.30
N GLY A 595 -5.94 -9.70 33.50
CA GLY A 595 -7.17 -10.42 33.87
C GLY A 595 -8.08 -9.68 34.86
N TYR A 596 -7.84 -8.40 35.09
CA TYR A 596 -8.65 -7.50 35.94
C TYR A 596 -9.66 -6.65 35.15
N THR A 597 -9.97 -7.01 33.90
CA THR A 597 -11.01 -6.35 33.05
C THR A 597 -12.34 -6.08 33.77
N TYR A 598 -12.69 -6.91 34.75
CA TYR A 598 -13.91 -6.71 35.53
C TYR A 598 -13.82 -5.47 36.43
N LEU A 599 -12.65 -5.11 36.98
CA LEU A 599 -12.48 -3.86 37.73
C LEU A 599 -12.72 -2.64 36.83
N GLU A 600 -12.24 -2.68 35.58
CA GLU A 600 -12.54 -1.62 34.60
C GLU A 600 -14.05 -1.49 34.34
N VAL A 601 -14.74 -2.61 34.10
CA VAL A 601 -16.18 -2.63 33.84
C VAL A 601 -16.97 -2.08 35.04
N TYR A 602 -16.57 -2.44 36.26
CA TYR A 602 -17.25 -2.02 37.48
C TYR A 602 -16.90 -0.60 37.92
N SER A 603 -15.78 -0.03 37.46
CA SER A 603 -15.46 1.39 37.67
C SER A 603 -16.60 2.31 37.20
N LYS A 604 -17.35 1.90 36.17
CA LYS A 604 -18.51 2.65 35.64
C LYS A 604 -19.63 2.84 36.66
N PHE A 605 -19.83 1.91 37.60
CA PHE A 605 -20.80 2.07 38.69
C PHE A 605 -20.31 3.02 39.79
N HIS A 606 -19.01 3.34 39.79
CA HIS A 606 -18.35 4.20 40.78
C HIS A 606 -17.97 5.57 40.22
N GLY A 607 -18.46 5.95 39.03
CA GLY A 607 -18.19 7.22 38.35
C GLY A 607 -17.12 7.15 37.25
N GLY A 608 -16.68 5.95 36.88
CA GLY A 608 -15.61 5.71 35.93
C GLY A 608 -14.23 5.71 36.59
N MET A 609 -13.20 5.34 35.83
CA MET A 609 -11.85 5.12 36.37
C MET A 609 -11.24 6.36 37.05
N ASN A 610 -11.56 7.56 36.55
CA ASN A 610 -11.07 8.82 37.15
C ASN A 610 -11.70 9.09 38.52
N GLU A 611 -13.00 8.84 38.68
CA GLU A 611 -13.69 8.98 39.96
C GLU A 611 -13.21 7.92 40.97
N VAL A 612 -12.90 6.71 40.49
CA VAL A 612 -12.28 5.66 41.31
C VAL A 612 -10.91 6.11 41.83
N ARG A 613 -10.08 6.73 40.99
CA ARG A 613 -8.78 7.31 41.39
C ARG A 613 -8.95 8.41 42.43
N GLU A 614 -9.92 9.30 42.24
CA GLU A 614 -10.26 10.36 43.20
C GLU A 614 -10.62 9.78 44.58
N LYS A 615 -11.51 8.78 44.59
CA LYS A 615 -11.94 8.09 45.81
C LYS A 615 -10.82 7.28 46.48
N LEU A 616 -9.76 6.93 45.76
CA LEU A 616 -8.55 6.31 46.28
C LEU A 616 -7.50 7.34 46.74
N GLY A 617 -7.79 8.65 46.64
CA GLY A 617 -6.85 9.73 46.99
C GLY A 617 -5.70 9.89 45.99
N GLN A 618 -5.85 9.35 44.78
CA GLN A 618 -4.88 9.46 43.69
C GLN A 618 -5.15 10.74 42.89
N SER A 619 -4.12 11.31 42.26
CA SER A 619 -4.27 12.51 41.43
C SER A 619 -5.20 12.23 40.23
N VAL A 620 -6.28 13.01 40.14
CA VAL A 620 -7.27 12.91 39.06
C VAL A 620 -6.78 13.69 37.86
N LEU A 621 -6.60 13.02 36.74
CA LEU A 621 -6.27 13.64 35.45
C LEU A 621 -7.54 14.24 34.82
N ARG A 622 -8.11 15.31 35.41
CA ARG A 622 -9.11 16.12 34.70
C ARG A 622 -8.39 16.86 33.59
N ARG A 623 -8.74 16.58 32.33
CA ARG A 623 -8.17 17.28 31.20
C ARG A 623 -9.27 17.85 30.34
N ASP A 624 -9.36 19.18 30.31
CA ASP A 624 -10.14 19.86 29.31
C ASP A 624 -9.52 19.63 27.92
N SER A 625 -10.37 19.64 26.89
CA SER A 625 -9.98 19.40 25.50
C SER A 625 -9.01 20.47 24.97
N ASP A 626 -9.04 21.66 25.56
CA ASP A 626 -8.30 22.83 25.07
C ASP A 626 -6.84 22.80 25.52
N SER A 627 -6.57 22.32 26.73
CA SER A 627 -5.23 22.08 27.29
C SER A 627 -4.47 21.01 26.50
N LEU A 628 -5.16 19.99 25.97
CA LEU A 628 -4.54 18.98 25.12
C LEU A 628 -4.12 19.52 23.74
N ARG A 629 -4.65 20.68 23.32
CA ARG A 629 -4.21 21.39 22.11
C ARG A 629 -3.04 22.34 22.39
N ASP A 630 -2.77 22.66 23.65
CA ASP A 630 -1.59 23.42 24.05
C ASP A 630 -0.36 22.50 24.10
N PHE A 631 0.68 22.91 23.38
CA PHE A 631 1.92 22.15 23.34
C PHE A 631 2.66 22.21 24.68
N GLU A 632 2.63 23.36 25.37
CA GLU A 632 3.37 23.55 26.61
C GLU A 632 2.80 22.70 27.75
N TYR A 633 1.47 22.54 27.77
CA TYR A 633 0.80 21.62 28.68
C TYR A 633 1.24 20.16 28.45
N ILE A 634 1.25 19.70 27.20
CA ILE A 634 1.69 18.34 26.87
C ILE A 634 3.17 18.12 27.13
N ARG A 635 4.00 19.14 26.89
CA ARG A 635 5.42 19.13 27.21
C ARG A 635 5.65 18.89 28.70
N GLN A 636 4.98 19.65 29.56
CA GLN A 636 5.10 19.51 31.01
C GLN A 636 4.65 18.14 31.51
N GLU A 637 3.54 17.62 30.98
CA GLU A 637 3.04 16.29 31.35
C GLU A 637 3.98 15.17 30.89
N LEU A 638 4.61 15.31 29.71
CA LEU A 638 5.66 14.39 29.24
C LEU A 638 6.94 14.48 30.09
N ASP A 639 7.37 15.67 30.47
CA ASP A 639 8.52 15.87 31.37
C ASP A 639 8.28 15.20 32.73
N ILE A 640 7.07 15.34 33.28
CA ILE A 640 6.65 14.66 34.52
C ILE A 640 6.68 13.14 34.33
N ALA A 641 6.16 12.64 33.20
CA ALA A 641 6.18 11.22 32.88
C ALA A 641 7.62 10.68 32.79
N ILE A 642 8.54 11.42 32.14
CA ILE A 642 9.95 11.04 32.02
C ILE A 642 10.64 11.04 33.39
N LYS A 643 10.40 12.06 34.22
CA LYS A 643 11.05 12.22 35.53
C LYS A 643 10.60 11.17 36.56
N ASN A 644 9.32 10.79 36.53
CA ASN A 644 8.72 9.91 37.53
C ASN A 644 8.88 8.41 37.22
N ASN A 645 9.43 8.06 36.06
CA ASN A 645 9.58 6.68 35.60
C ASN A 645 11.06 6.40 35.29
N PRO A 646 11.85 5.95 36.31
CA PRO A 646 13.29 5.72 36.19
C PRO A 646 13.67 4.73 35.07
N GLU A 647 12.76 3.82 34.70
CA GLU A 647 12.93 2.85 33.61
C GLU A 647 13.09 3.50 32.23
N LEU A 648 12.64 4.75 32.06
CA LEU A 648 12.91 5.52 30.86
C LEU A 648 14.36 5.99 30.80
N ASN A 649 15.07 6.05 31.93
CA ASN A 649 16.46 6.52 32.04
C ASN A 649 16.70 7.88 31.32
N GLY A 650 15.74 8.80 31.45
CA GLY A 650 15.77 10.09 30.77
C GLY A 650 15.39 10.06 29.28
N ASN A 651 15.13 8.89 28.67
CA ASN A 651 14.73 8.78 27.27
C ASN A 651 13.28 9.20 27.04
N PHE A 652 13.00 9.66 25.82
CA PHE A 652 11.64 10.01 25.40
C PHE A 652 10.75 8.76 25.28
N PRO A 653 9.56 8.76 25.89
CA PRO A 653 8.68 7.59 25.90
C PRO A 653 8.12 7.29 24.51
N THR A 654 8.10 6.00 24.14
CA THR A 654 7.49 5.56 22.87
C THR A 654 5.97 5.63 22.95
N THR A 655 5.29 5.66 21.81
CA THR A 655 3.82 5.58 21.75
C THR A 655 3.29 4.37 22.51
N THR A 656 3.91 3.20 22.31
CA THR A 656 3.55 1.96 23.02
C THR A 656 3.76 2.10 24.52
N TRP A 657 4.90 2.63 24.95
CA TRP A 657 5.17 2.86 26.36
C TRP A 657 4.12 3.77 27.00
N LEU A 658 3.74 4.85 26.30
CA LEU A 658 2.68 5.76 26.77
C LEU A 658 1.33 5.05 26.92
N TYR A 659 0.99 4.13 26.01
CA TYR A 659 -0.23 3.32 26.14
C TYR A 659 -0.17 2.35 27.33
N ASP A 660 0.99 1.73 27.55
CA ASP A 660 1.19 0.71 28.57
C ASP A 660 1.27 1.29 29.99
N HIS A 661 1.74 2.54 30.13
CA HIS A 661 1.99 3.21 31.42
C HIS A 661 0.95 4.29 31.76
N ASP A 662 -0.27 4.18 31.21
CA ASP A 662 -1.42 5.06 31.49
C ASP A 662 -1.26 6.53 31.02
N PHE A 663 -0.35 6.76 30.08
CA PHE A 663 -0.14 8.04 29.38
C PHE A 663 -0.75 8.06 27.97
N SER A 664 -1.73 7.20 27.70
CA SER A 664 -2.39 7.03 26.39
C SER A 664 -2.98 8.33 25.83
N TYR A 665 -3.38 9.26 26.70
CA TYR A 665 -3.87 10.57 26.32
C TYR A 665 -2.76 11.48 25.74
N LEU A 666 -1.50 11.37 26.18
CA LEU A 666 -0.36 12.10 25.59
C LEU A 666 -0.09 11.57 24.19
N ALA A 667 -0.11 10.24 24.02
CA ALA A 667 0.02 9.62 22.70
C ALA A 667 -1.11 10.09 21.76
N ASN A 668 -2.35 10.05 22.23
CA ASN A 668 -3.51 10.48 21.43
C ASN A 668 -3.49 11.98 21.12
N ALA A 669 -3.10 12.82 22.05
CA ALA A 669 -3.05 14.26 21.84
C ALA A 669 -1.85 14.67 20.97
N ALA A 670 -0.69 14.02 21.13
CA ALA A 670 0.43 14.14 20.20
C ALA A 670 -0.01 13.80 18.76
N GLN A 671 -0.72 12.68 18.58
CA GLN A 671 -1.23 12.23 17.28
C GLN A 671 -2.26 13.18 16.68
N ARG A 672 -3.20 13.69 17.49
CA ARG A 672 -4.33 14.49 17.00
C ARG A 672 -4.01 15.96 16.79
N TYR A 673 -3.13 16.54 17.59
CA TYR A 673 -2.96 17.99 17.66
C TYR A 673 -1.53 18.46 17.38
N HIS A 674 -0.51 17.61 17.58
CA HIS A 674 0.89 18.05 17.56
C HIS A 674 1.77 17.35 16.52
N GLY A 675 1.15 16.73 15.50
CA GLY A 675 1.86 16.14 14.36
C GLY A 675 2.48 14.77 14.65
N GLY A 676 1.98 14.04 15.64
CA GLY A 676 2.47 12.72 16.03
C GLY A 676 3.55 12.76 17.10
N ILE A 677 3.83 11.59 17.69
CA ILE A 677 4.78 11.48 18.80
C ILE A 677 6.20 11.90 18.41
N LEU A 678 6.57 11.71 17.14
CA LEU A 678 7.88 12.06 16.60
C LEU A 678 8.07 13.58 16.53
N SER A 679 7.05 14.30 16.09
CA SER A 679 7.05 15.77 16.08
C SER A 679 7.14 16.34 17.50
N VAL A 680 6.44 15.74 18.47
CA VAL A 680 6.55 16.13 19.88
C VAL A 680 7.94 15.84 20.44
N LYS A 681 8.49 14.65 20.15
CA LYS A 681 9.86 14.25 20.52
C LYS A 681 10.90 15.26 20.00
N GLU A 682 10.79 15.68 18.74
CA GLU A 682 11.67 16.69 18.14
C GLU A 682 11.55 18.05 18.81
N ARG A 683 10.32 18.51 19.06
CA ARG A 683 10.06 19.80 19.73
C ARG A 683 10.49 19.83 21.18
N MET A 684 10.54 18.68 21.86
CA MET A 684 11.07 18.54 23.22
C MET A 684 12.60 18.38 23.26
N GLY A 685 13.29 18.48 22.12
CA GLY A 685 14.75 18.36 22.06
C GLY A 685 15.27 16.93 22.07
N TYR A 686 14.37 15.94 22.03
CA TYR A 686 14.71 14.51 21.96
C TYR A 686 14.92 14.01 20.53
N GLY A 687 14.99 14.92 19.55
CA GLY A 687 15.09 14.62 18.12
C GLY A 687 16.37 15.16 17.46
N LYS A 688 17.04 14.20 16.80
CA LYS A 688 18.33 14.21 16.07
C LYS A 688 19.55 14.52 16.93
N ILE A 689 20.41 13.51 16.98
CA ILE A 689 21.86 13.63 16.93
C ILE A 689 22.18 14.64 15.82
N LYS A 690 22.58 15.85 16.21
CA LYS A 690 22.89 16.94 15.27
C LYS A 690 24.38 17.04 14.97
N THR A 691 25.19 16.41 15.82
CA THR A 691 26.64 16.41 15.74
C THR A 691 27.17 15.00 15.89
N GLU A 692 28.36 14.75 15.34
CA GLU A 692 29.05 13.47 15.45
C GLU A 692 29.35 13.10 16.91
N SER A 693 29.66 14.10 17.76
CA SER A 693 29.82 13.88 19.21
C SER A 693 28.54 13.34 19.84
N GLN A 694 27.38 13.91 19.53
CA GLN A 694 26.09 13.43 20.05
C GLN A 694 25.75 12.03 19.55
N LEU A 695 26.25 11.63 18.38
CA LEU A 695 26.12 10.27 17.86
C LEU A 695 26.97 9.32 18.68
N VAL A 696 28.22 9.69 18.91
CA VAL A 696 29.19 8.89 19.66
C VAL A 696 28.75 8.74 21.11
N ASP A 697 28.31 9.82 21.76
CA ASP A 697 27.81 9.81 23.14
C ASP A 697 26.55 8.93 23.25
N PHE A 698 25.61 9.07 22.31
CA PHE A 698 24.41 8.22 22.26
C PHE A 698 24.73 6.74 22.04
N LEU A 699 25.66 6.42 21.13
CA LEU A 699 26.07 5.03 20.85
C LEU A 699 26.87 4.42 22.01
N GLN A 700 27.61 5.24 22.77
CA GLN A 700 28.34 4.80 23.97
C GLN A 700 27.41 4.57 25.18
N GLU A 701 26.40 5.43 25.35
CA GLU A 701 25.43 5.32 26.45
C GLU A 701 24.39 4.22 26.21
N ASN A 702 24.04 3.95 24.94
CA ASN A 702 23.00 3.02 24.55
C ASN A 702 23.61 1.77 23.91
N LYS A 703 24.01 0.81 24.75
CA LYS A 703 24.78 -0.38 24.34
C LYS A 703 24.14 -1.20 23.22
N GLU A 704 22.80 -1.28 23.15
CA GLU A 704 22.12 -1.96 22.03
C GLU A 704 22.19 -1.16 20.73
N ALA A 705 22.06 0.17 20.78
CA ALA A 705 22.17 1.03 19.60
C ALA A 705 23.61 1.12 19.08
N GLY A 706 24.60 1.15 19.98
CA GLY A 706 26.03 1.01 19.65
C GLY A 706 26.31 -0.30 18.92
N ALA A 707 25.82 -1.43 19.47
CA ALA A 707 25.94 -2.74 18.83
C ALA A 707 25.23 -2.82 17.46
N ILE A 708 24.10 -2.12 17.27
CA ILE A 708 23.41 -2.03 15.97
C ILE A 708 24.14 -1.10 14.99
N GLY A 709 24.79 -0.04 15.47
CA GLY A 709 25.71 0.77 14.67
C GLY A 709 26.90 -0.04 14.18
N ASP A 710 27.43 -0.92 15.03
CA ASP A 710 28.50 -1.85 14.66
C ASP A 710 28.04 -2.87 13.60
N LEU A 711 26.75 -3.27 13.59
CA LEU A 711 26.17 -4.11 12.53
C LEU A 711 26.21 -3.46 11.14
N ALA A 712 26.11 -2.12 11.06
CA ALA A 712 26.26 -1.41 9.79
C ALA A 712 27.70 -1.46 9.26
N GLY A 713 28.68 -1.69 10.14
CA GLY A 713 30.09 -1.96 9.77
C GLY A 713 30.42 -3.44 9.57
N ILE A 714 29.57 -4.36 10.02
CA ILE A 714 29.77 -5.81 9.97
C ILE A 714 28.76 -6.43 9.00
N THR A 715 28.98 -6.27 7.69
CA THR A 715 27.97 -6.66 6.69
C THR A 715 28.18 -8.03 6.04
N GLU A 716 29.22 -8.80 6.36
CA GLU A 716 29.51 -10.02 5.56
C GLU A 716 29.73 -11.34 6.31
N ARG A 717 29.92 -11.34 7.64
CA ARG A 717 30.19 -12.59 8.38
C ARG A 717 29.00 -13.00 9.25
N THR A 718 28.34 -14.09 8.85
CA THR A 718 27.23 -14.72 9.57
C THR A 718 27.56 -15.12 11.00
N GLY A 719 28.84 -15.35 11.31
CA GLY A 719 29.33 -15.64 12.67
C GLY A 719 29.29 -14.41 13.58
N ASP A 720 29.68 -13.25 13.08
CA ASP A 720 29.76 -12.01 13.88
C ASP A 720 28.36 -11.47 14.18
N ILE A 721 27.46 -11.56 13.20
CA ILE A 721 26.03 -11.26 13.38
C ILE A 721 25.42 -12.24 14.39
N ALA A 722 25.72 -13.53 14.29
CA ALA A 722 25.22 -14.54 15.22
C ALA A 722 25.69 -14.34 16.66
N ASP A 723 26.95 -13.94 16.81
CA ASP A 723 27.59 -13.73 18.11
C ASP A 723 27.09 -12.47 18.80
N LEU A 724 26.87 -11.41 18.03
CA LEU A 724 26.25 -10.19 18.54
C LEU A 724 24.78 -10.41 18.96
N LEU A 725 23.98 -11.11 18.15
CA LEU A 725 22.59 -11.43 18.47
C LEU A 725 22.46 -12.33 19.71
N ALA A 726 23.39 -13.27 19.90
CA ALA A 726 23.45 -14.10 21.10
C ALA A 726 23.84 -13.32 22.35
N ARG A 727 24.68 -12.27 22.23
CA ARG A 727 25.04 -11.38 23.33
C ARG A 727 23.94 -10.39 23.71
N LEU A 728 23.20 -9.87 22.73
CA LEU A 728 22.11 -8.90 22.96
C LEU A 728 20.84 -9.55 23.52
N TRP A 729 20.52 -10.78 23.08
CA TRP A 729 19.35 -11.52 23.55
C TRP A 729 19.67 -12.96 23.97
N PRO A 730 20.49 -13.16 25.03
CA PRO A 730 21.00 -14.47 25.44
C PRO A 730 19.91 -15.45 25.89
N SER A 731 18.76 -14.95 26.35
CA SER A 731 17.58 -15.77 26.70
C SER A 731 16.86 -16.35 25.48
N ARG A 732 17.03 -15.75 24.29
CA ARG A 732 16.35 -16.12 23.05
C ARG A 732 17.28 -16.82 22.06
N PHE A 733 18.56 -16.47 22.10
CA PHE A 733 19.61 -17.02 21.23
C PHE A 733 20.78 -17.49 22.10
N PRO A 734 20.67 -18.66 22.74
CA PRO A 734 21.61 -19.12 23.76
C PRO A 734 22.99 -19.48 23.20
N SER A 735 23.16 -19.56 21.88
CA SER A 735 24.43 -19.93 21.25
C SER A 735 24.60 -19.30 19.87
N ALA A 736 25.62 -18.46 19.72
CA ALA A 736 26.09 -17.91 18.45
C ALA A 736 26.45 -19.00 17.43
N VAL A 737 26.95 -20.14 17.90
CA VAL A 737 27.33 -21.29 17.06
C VAL A 737 26.10 -22.00 16.49
N GLN A 738 25.01 -22.10 17.25
CA GLN A 738 23.75 -22.64 16.71
C GLN A 738 23.08 -21.64 15.75
N LEU A 739 23.14 -20.35 16.07
CA LEU A 739 22.57 -19.28 15.24
C LEU A 739 23.33 -19.14 13.91
N SER A 740 24.65 -19.18 13.93
CA SER A 740 25.50 -19.11 12.73
C SER A 740 25.39 -20.33 11.82
N ARG A 741 24.79 -21.44 12.27
CA ARG A 741 24.46 -22.61 11.43
C ARG A 741 23.10 -22.46 10.71
N SER A 742 22.17 -21.68 11.28
CA SER A 742 20.84 -21.42 10.69
C SER A 742 20.79 -20.13 9.86
N LEU A 743 21.59 -19.13 10.20
CA LEU A 743 21.74 -17.83 9.49
C LEU A 743 22.23 -17.92 8.03
N PRO A 744 23.18 -18.80 7.64
CA PRO A 744 23.71 -18.85 6.28
C PRO A 744 22.66 -19.18 5.22
N GLY A 745 21.61 -19.94 5.57
CA GLY A 745 20.51 -20.21 4.64
C GLY A 745 19.56 -19.02 4.43
N ALA A 746 19.41 -18.15 5.44
CA ALA A 746 18.55 -16.98 5.36
C ALA A 746 19.27 -15.79 4.70
N ILE A 747 20.52 -15.53 5.06
CA ILE A 747 21.32 -14.41 4.54
C ILE A 747 21.75 -14.65 3.09
N LYS A 748 22.07 -15.90 2.70
CA LYS A 748 22.44 -16.23 1.31
C LYS A 748 21.28 -16.08 0.31
N ARG A 749 20.02 -16.12 0.78
CA ARG A 749 18.82 -15.81 -0.01
C ARG A 749 18.53 -14.31 -0.12
N ILE A 750 18.87 -13.53 0.91
CA ILE A 750 18.74 -12.07 0.92
C ILE A 750 19.84 -11.44 0.04
N GLY A 751 21.10 -11.88 0.17
CA GLY A 751 22.23 -11.34 -0.59
C GLY A 751 22.18 -11.60 -2.10
N HIS A 752 21.68 -12.77 -2.54
CA HIS A 752 21.49 -13.03 -3.99
C HIS A 752 20.32 -12.24 -4.61
N SER A 753 19.44 -11.64 -3.79
CA SER A 753 18.21 -10.98 -4.26
C SER A 753 18.33 -9.47 -4.40
N LEU A 754 19.46 -8.87 -3.96
CA LEU A 754 19.65 -7.41 -3.88
C LEU A 754 20.46 -6.80 -5.05
N GLN A 755 20.33 -7.38 -6.25
CA GLN A 755 20.68 -6.73 -7.52
C GLN A 755 19.59 -7.04 -8.56
N PRO A 756 18.99 -6.03 -9.22
CA PRO A 756 18.10 -5.07 -8.56
C PRO A 756 16.86 -5.77 -7.96
N PHE A 757 16.36 -5.26 -6.84
CA PHE A 757 15.15 -5.74 -6.18
C PHE A 757 13.92 -5.22 -6.94
N SER A 758 13.09 -6.12 -7.49
CA SER A 758 11.84 -5.77 -8.21
C SER A 758 10.62 -6.34 -7.49
N MET A 759 9.44 -5.75 -7.70
CA MET A 759 8.19 -6.27 -7.10
C MET A 759 7.89 -7.73 -7.51
N ASP A 760 8.31 -8.15 -8.71
CA ASP A 760 8.24 -9.56 -9.14
C ASP A 760 9.12 -10.49 -8.28
N LYS A 761 10.28 -10.03 -7.80
CA LYS A 761 11.14 -10.80 -6.90
C LYS A 761 10.61 -10.82 -5.46
N ALA A 762 10.03 -9.71 -5.00
CA ALA A 762 9.30 -9.69 -3.75
C ALA A 762 8.17 -10.73 -3.78
N ARG A 763 7.51 -10.93 -4.94
CA ARG A 763 6.42 -11.90 -5.09
C ARG A 763 6.87 -13.33 -4.79
N GLY A 764 7.96 -13.76 -5.42
CA GLY A 764 8.55 -15.08 -5.13
C GLY A 764 8.92 -15.25 -3.66
N PHE A 765 9.39 -14.18 -3.01
CA PHE A 765 9.72 -14.20 -1.59
C PHE A 765 8.49 -14.34 -0.68
N TYR A 766 7.37 -13.65 -0.95
CA TYR A 766 6.14 -13.80 -0.16
C TYR A 766 5.43 -15.13 -0.39
N ASP A 767 5.54 -15.71 -1.60
CA ASP A 767 4.95 -17.00 -1.94
C ASP A 767 5.64 -18.16 -1.18
N ASP A 768 6.94 -18.02 -0.85
CA ASP A 768 7.72 -19.02 -0.10
C ASP A 768 7.61 -18.91 1.44
N VAL A 769 6.96 -17.86 1.97
CA VAL A 769 7.07 -17.43 3.38
C VAL A 769 5.82 -17.71 4.25
N TYR A 770 4.90 -18.56 3.78
CA TYR A 770 3.66 -18.92 4.52
C TYR A 770 3.84 -19.53 5.92
N ALA A 771 5.07 -19.85 6.34
CA ALA A 771 5.40 -20.47 7.63
C ALA A 771 5.94 -19.51 8.71
N ILE A 772 6.10 -18.21 8.42
CA ILE A 772 6.71 -17.25 9.37
C ILE A 772 5.65 -16.59 10.28
N PRO A 773 5.91 -16.43 11.60
CA PRO A 773 5.04 -15.69 12.52
C PRO A 773 4.73 -14.26 12.06
N THR A 774 3.50 -13.81 12.31
CA THR A 774 2.97 -12.52 11.85
C THR A 774 3.84 -11.33 12.29
N GLU A 775 4.45 -11.41 13.46
CA GLU A 775 5.29 -10.37 14.06
C GLU A 775 6.60 -10.18 13.27
N VAL A 776 7.18 -11.28 12.78
CA VAL A 776 8.38 -11.26 11.93
C VAL A 776 8.03 -10.79 10.53
N LYS A 777 6.82 -11.11 10.06
CA LYS A 777 6.31 -10.61 8.78
C LYS A 777 6.20 -9.08 8.75
N TYR A 778 5.77 -8.43 9.84
CA TYR A 778 5.70 -6.96 9.90
C TYR A 778 7.08 -6.30 9.85
N VAL A 779 8.06 -6.83 10.60
CA VAL A 779 9.43 -6.30 10.58
C VAL A 779 10.07 -6.49 9.20
N LEU A 780 9.80 -7.63 8.57
CA LEU A 780 10.26 -7.95 7.23
C LEU A 780 9.59 -7.07 6.16
N ASP A 781 8.29 -6.78 6.30
CA ASP A 781 7.56 -5.84 5.45
C ASP A 781 8.17 -4.43 5.52
N ASP A 782 8.59 -3.95 6.70
CA ASP A 782 9.23 -2.64 6.88
C ASP A 782 10.64 -2.55 6.28
N ILE A 783 11.44 -3.62 6.44
CA ILE A 783 12.77 -3.72 5.84
C ILE A 783 12.65 -3.75 4.32
N ILE A 784 11.76 -4.59 3.79
CA ILE A 784 11.54 -4.72 2.35
C ILE A 784 10.94 -3.45 1.76
N TYR A 785 10.04 -2.77 2.49
CA TYR A 785 9.52 -1.47 2.11
C TYR A 785 10.65 -0.45 1.92
N THR A 786 11.57 -0.35 2.88
CA THR A 786 12.70 0.60 2.82
C THR A 786 13.63 0.31 1.64
N ILE A 787 13.91 -0.98 1.39
CA ILE A 787 14.73 -1.41 0.25
C ILE A 787 14.01 -1.10 -1.07
N ALA A 788 12.71 -1.37 -1.15
CA ALA A 788 11.91 -1.11 -2.34
C ALA A 788 11.80 0.39 -2.63
N THR A 789 11.61 1.24 -1.61
CA THR A 789 11.59 2.69 -1.80
C THR A 789 12.92 3.18 -2.34
N ASP A 790 14.05 2.79 -1.77
CA ASP A 790 15.37 3.27 -2.23
C ASP A 790 15.71 2.79 -3.67
N GLN A 791 15.34 1.57 -4.01
CA GLN A 791 15.65 1.00 -5.34
C GLN A 791 14.75 1.59 -6.45
N TYR A 792 13.47 1.83 -6.16
CA TYR A 792 12.57 2.45 -7.13
C TYR A 792 12.86 3.95 -7.33
N GLN A 793 13.65 4.59 -6.46
CA GLN A 793 13.99 6.01 -6.57
C GLN A 793 14.66 6.35 -7.89
N LEU A 794 15.57 5.49 -8.36
CA LEU A 794 16.32 5.74 -9.59
C LEU A 794 15.44 5.58 -10.85
N SER A 795 14.49 4.66 -10.82
CA SER A 795 13.51 4.45 -11.89
C SER A 795 12.46 5.56 -11.88
N PHE A 796 11.97 5.93 -10.70
CA PHE A 796 11.03 7.02 -10.49
C PHE A 796 11.62 8.34 -10.98
N ASN A 797 12.85 8.70 -10.58
CA ASN A 797 13.52 9.92 -11.03
C ASN A 797 13.73 9.98 -12.56
N LYS A 798 13.75 8.84 -13.26
CA LYS A 798 13.89 8.76 -14.71
C LYS A 798 12.55 8.78 -15.46
N ASN A 799 11.53 8.14 -14.91
CA ASN A 799 10.18 8.06 -15.47
C ASN A 799 9.17 7.81 -14.34
N PRO A 800 8.66 8.87 -13.68
CA PRO A 800 7.72 8.73 -12.58
C PRO A 800 6.43 8.04 -13.00
N GLU A 801 5.86 8.41 -14.15
CA GLU A 801 4.58 7.90 -14.64
C GLU A 801 4.65 6.41 -14.94
N GLY A 802 5.71 5.97 -15.65
CA GLY A 802 5.94 4.55 -15.90
C GLY A 802 6.23 3.75 -14.63
N THR A 803 6.87 4.37 -13.64
CA THR A 803 7.12 3.73 -12.33
C THR A 803 5.84 3.59 -11.51
N LEU A 804 4.97 4.59 -11.53
CA LEU A 804 3.65 4.55 -10.88
C LEU A 804 2.72 3.53 -11.55
N GLU A 805 2.66 3.48 -12.89
CA GLU A 805 1.89 2.46 -13.64
C GLU A 805 2.38 1.03 -13.34
N GLU A 806 3.70 0.84 -13.22
CA GLU A 806 4.27 -0.44 -12.82
C GLU A 806 3.84 -0.84 -11.41
N LEU A 807 3.97 0.07 -10.43
CA LEU A 807 3.59 -0.16 -9.04
C LEU A 807 2.08 -0.38 -8.86
N GLU A 808 1.22 0.37 -9.58
CA GLU A 808 -0.24 0.16 -9.63
C GLU A 808 -0.59 -1.24 -10.12
N LYS A 809 0.10 -1.71 -11.16
CA LYS A 809 -0.12 -3.07 -11.68
C LYS A 809 0.16 -4.11 -10.59
N PHE A 810 1.25 -4.00 -9.84
CA PHE A 810 1.55 -4.90 -8.73
C PHE A 810 0.59 -4.76 -7.54
N ALA A 811 0.16 -3.54 -7.23
CA ALA A 811 -0.81 -3.27 -6.17
C ALA A 811 -2.20 -3.85 -6.47
N SER A 812 -2.59 -3.89 -7.76
CA SER A 812 -3.88 -4.43 -8.22
C SER A 812 -3.99 -5.96 -8.19
N GLU A 813 -2.88 -6.67 -7.99
CA GLU A 813 -2.85 -8.13 -7.97
C GLU A 813 -3.33 -8.71 -6.63
N LYS A 814 -3.94 -9.90 -6.65
CA LYS A 814 -4.40 -10.58 -5.42
C LYS A 814 -3.35 -11.54 -4.87
N ASN A 815 -2.16 -11.04 -4.54
CA ASN A 815 -1.05 -11.83 -4.00
C ASN A 815 -0.39 -11.17 -2.78
N GLY A 816 0.64 -11.83 -2.22
CA GLY A 816 1.31 -11.40 -0.99
C GLY A 816 2.05 -10.06 -1.07
N VAL A 817 2.35 -9.56 -2.27
CA VAL A 817 3.08 -8.30 -2.49
C VAL A 817 2.16 -7.10 -2.63
N SER A 818 0.88 -7.30 -2.97
CA SER A 818 -0.10 -6.22 -3.18
C SER A 818 -0.06 -5.12 -2.11
N LYS A 819 0.04 -5.47 -0.83
CA LYS A 819 0.12 -4.52 0.28
C LYS A 819 1.44 -3.74 0.32
N LEU A 820 2.56 -4.41 0.04
CA LEU A 820 3.87 -3.79 -0.04
C LEU A 820 3.95 -2.87 -1.26
N ALA A 821 3.48 -3.32 -2.42
CA ALA A 821 3.40 -2.52 -3.64
C ALA A 821 2.51 -1.30 -3.44
N GLN A 822 1.34 -1.45 -2.82
CA GLN A 822 0.48 -0.32 -2.47
C GLN A 822 1.18 0.66 -1.55
N ARG A 823 1.93 0.20 -0.55
CA ARG A 823 2.64 1.08 0.39
C ARG A 823 3.78 1.85 -0.28
N VAL A 824 4.51 1.23 -1.21
CA VAL A 824 5.55 1.89 -2.03
C VAL A 824 4.93 2.84 -3.05
N LEU A 825 3.79 2.46 -3.64
CA LEU A 825 2.99 3.31 -4.52
C LEU A 825 2.52 4.57 -3.78
N ASP A 826 1.88 4.42 -2.61
CA ASP A 826 1.40 5.55 -1.80
C ASP A 826 2.54 6.53 -1.44
N TYR A 827 3.75 6.01 -1.18
CA TYR A 827 4.95 6.83 -0.95
C TYR A 827 5.31 7.64 -2.20
N TYR A 828 5.41 6.98 -3.36
CA TYR A 828 5.79 7.65 -4.60
C TYR A 828 4.69 8.52 -5.18
N GLU A 829 3.41 8.25 -4.94
CA GLU A 829 2.30 9.16 -5.23
C GLU A 829 2.40 10.42 -4.37
N GLN A 830 2.69 10.29 -3.08
CA GLN A 830 2.93 11.45 -2.22
C GLN A 830 4.15 12.26 -2.68
N VAL A 831 5.22 11.60 -3.12
CA VAL A 831 6.41 12.25 -3.72
C VAL A 831 6.03 12.91 -5.05
N TYR A 832 5.23 12.27 -5.90
CA TYR A 832 4.83 12.78 -7.21
C TYR A 832 3.88 13.97 -7.13
N GLU A 833 2.95 13.93 -6.16
CA GLU A 833 2.03 15.02 -5.84
C GLU A 833 2.69 16.12 -4.98
N PHE A 834 3.92 15.88 -4.50
CA PHE A 834 4.67 16.85 -3.71
C PHE A 834 5.05 18.04 -4.57
N ALA A 835 4.34 19.15 -4.36
CA ALA A 835 4.63 20.42 -5.01
C ALA A 835 5.60 21.25 -4.18
N ILE A 836 6.73 21.62 -4.80
CA ILE A 836 7.68 22.55 -4.21
C ILE A 836 7.16 23.97 -4.46
N PRO A 837 6.89 24.76 -3.41
CA PRO A 837 6.37 26.12 -3.60
C PRO A 837 7.33 26.95 -4.47
N GLY A 838 6.90 27.28 -5.69
CA GLY A 838 7.67 28.06 -6.66
C GLY A 838 8.32 27.27 -7.80
N HIS A 839 8.29 25.94 -7.78
CA HIS A 839 8.85 25.05 -8.83
C HIS A 839 7.81 24.05 -9.38
N GLY A 840 6.52 24.22 -9.07
CA GLY A 840 5.47 23.32 -9.51
C GLY A 840 5.45 21.97 -8.79
N GLY A 841 4.49 21.12 -9.15
CA GLY A 841 4.53 19.70 -8.81
C GLY A 841 5.53 18.95 -9.68
N LEU A 842 6.09 17.83 -9.21
CA LEU A 842 6.85 16.91 -10.07
C LEU A 842 6.07 16.48 -11.33
N LYS A 843 4.74 16.56 -11.28
CA LYS A 843 3.80 16.33 -12.37
C LYS A 843 3.68 17.46 -13.40
N GLU A 844 4.20 18.66 -13.12
CA GLU A 844 4.08 19.84 -13.99
C GLU A 844 5.36 20.11 -14.82
N GLU A 845 6.48 19.46 -14.50
CA GLU A 845 7.79 19.66 -15.15
C GLU A 845 8.22 18.53 -16.12
N ILE A 846 7.40 17.48 -16.27
CA ILE A 846 7.60 16.35 -17.20
C ILE A 846 6.58 16.48 -18.34
#